data_AF-A0A1I7MUS4-F1
#
_entry.id   AF-A0A1I7MUS4-F1
#
_cell.length_a   1.000
_cell.length_b   1.000
_cell.length_c   1.000
_cell.angle_alpha   90.00
_cell.angle_beta   90.00
_cell.angle_gamma   90.00
#
_symmetry.space_group_name_H-M   'P 1'
#
loop_
_entity.id
_entity.type
_entity.pdbx_description
1 polymer ?
#
loop_
_entity_poly.entity_id
_entity_poly.type
_entity_poly.pdbx_seq_one_letter_code
_entity_poly.pdbx_strand_id
1 'polypeptide(L)'
;MNGDMGERRSEYIRLEQLRSFEAERRRHLIMATIETVSKVGFKSASLSEIAIKAGVSQSLFAHYFGDKDGLLEATLRFMAARLSFATAARMREARTPLQRVLAVPEAALDAEQFDPRTSAVWLAFWGKIAHSEPYRRVQSIYQRRMRSNLRHGLRSLVAPARVDVCATLIAATIDGLWLQSHATGRADAAKARAIVSNLVNLLVEKTEFVEFDAASPPIVMTASERLNSDAVISNASGALLTLRTTNGERRSQSLQKLALLLRSEIRSIARLQARDTGRPVGEIERFDMPQVISSFERAAELASRPQQVRHGFEETVFGYLEREPVGVVVANAHWNSPLLTGSEIAAPALALANAVIICVPGARSRAVDRLCSFAHEVGIPDAALKSVGGHVAEGLLRRPDVLTAGRGGLAKSAVIVLEDADLDLAAESLVRGPRSWARSRSFSETLLFVSERARTGFIARLREKVATLAVGNPLDIETEVGSLPSKRHLAEALTRIQEARNAGAELRLGGRELENYRGRAAILKPTILDCCNTEMRIVRESLYCPVFLVIPFKEDEEVELKLRAIGPNLSLGIFGRDLTRIWRVARNTQAAICRVNDARKTISTVKDDWLEGHSREELLNRLCRTRRILASGDGLRPISPT
;
A
#
# COMPACT_ATOMS: atom_id res chain seq x y z
N MET A 1 36.05 -71.45 31.97
CA MET A 1 35.59 -70.27 31.18
C MET A 1 34.78 -69.24 32.00
N ASN A 2 34.82 -69.25 33.34
CA ASN A 2 34.05 -68.28 34.17
C ASN A 2 34.87 -67.11 34.77
N GLY A 3 36.20 -67.09 34.62
CA GLY A 3 37.05 -65.98 35.10
C GLY A 3 37.09 -64.76 34.17
N ASP A 4 37.11 -65.00 32.86
CA ASP A 4 37.29 -63.97 31.80
C ASP A 4 36.05 -63.05 31.62
N MET A 5 34.87 -63.50 32.05
CA MET A 5 33.64 -62.68 32.01
C MET A 5 33.49 -61.71 33.21
N GLY A 6 34.16 -62.01 34.34
CA GLY A 6 34.14 -61.15 35.54
C GLY A 6 35.08 -59.96 35.45
N GLU A 7 36.29 -60.19 34.95
CA GLU A 7 37.29 -59.13 34.71
C GLU A 7 36.85 -58.16 33.61
N ARG A 8 36.36 -58.65 32.47
CA ARG A 8 35.83 -57.79 31.39
C ARG A 8 34.64 -56.93 31.84
N ARG A 9 33.81 -57.43 32.76
CA ARG A 9 32.66 -56.68 33.30
C ARG A 9 33.09 -55.62 34.32
N SER A 10 34.08 -55.92 35.15
CA SER A 10 34.68 -54.95 36.10
C SER A 10 35.44 -53.83 35.36
N GLU A 11 36.19 -54.20 34.32
CA GLU A 11 36.90 -53.26 33.45
C GLU A 11 35.92 -52.38 32.66
N TYR A 12 34.82 -52.95 32.16
CA TYR A 12 33.75 -52.19 31.51
C TYR A 12 33.09 -51.19 32.47
N ILE A 13 32.73 -51.59 33.69
CA ILE A 13 32.15 -50.69 34.71
C ILE A 13 33.13 -49.57 35.07
N ARG A 14 34.41 -49.88 35.22
CA ARG A 14 35.46 -48.88 35.51
C ARG A 14 35.66 -47.90 34.36
N LEU A 15 35.68 -48.38 33.11
CA LEU A 15 35.77 -47.56 31.91
C LEU A 15 34.52 -46.69 31.71
N GLU A 16 33.34 -47.19 32.07
CA GLU A 16 32.07 -46.45 32.03
C GLU A 16 32.02 -45.36 33.11
N GLN A 17 32.49 -45.65 34.33
CA GLN A 17 32.66 -44.66 35.41
C GLN A 17 33.69 -43.58 35.06
N LEU A 18 34.83 -43.96 34.47
CA LEU A 18 35.84 -43.03 33.98
C LEU A 18 35.31 -42.14 32.86
N ARG A 19 34.57 -42.70 31.89
CA ARG A 19 33.88 -41.93 30.84
C ARG A 19 32.83 -40.99 31.41
N SER A 20 32.08 -41.42 32.42
CA SER A 20 31.10 -40.60 33.13
C SER A 20 31.76 -39.43 33.85
N PHE A 21 32.86 -39.68 34.55
CA PHE A 21 33.64 -38.65 35.26
C PHE A 21 34.29 -37.65 34.30
N GLU A 22 34.87 -38.12 33.19
CA GLU A 22 35.43 -37.24 32.15
C GLU A 22 34.34 -36.39 31.48
N ALA A 23 33.16 -36.95 31.24
CA ALA A 23 32.02 -36.23 30.68
C ALA A 23 31.49 -35.16 31.65
N GLU A 24 31.42 -35.48 32.95
CA GLU A 24 31.02 -34.53 34.00
C GLU A 24 32.03 -33.40 34.14
N ARG A 25 33.33 -33.71 34.09
CA ARG A 25 34.41 -32.73 34.14
C ARG A 25 34.41 -31.81 32.92
N ARG A 26 34.24 -32.35 31.70
CA ARG A 26 34.05 -31.54 30.47
C ARG A 26 32.84 -30.62 30.59
N ARG A 27 31.72 -31.11 31.13
CA ARG A 27 30.50 -30.32 31.35
C ARG A 27 30.75 -29.18 32.34
N HIS A 28 31.47 -29.43 33.43
CA HIS A 28 31.81 -28.40 34.42
C HIS A 28 32.61 -27.25 33.77
N LEU A 29 33.61 -27.56 32.94
CA LEU A 29 34.40 -26.56 32.22
C LEU A 29 33.56 -25.75 31.22
N ILE A 30 32.63 -26.38 30.53
CA ILE A 30 31.67 -25.71 29.64
C ILE A 30 30.76 -24.76 30.44
N MET A 31 30.24 -25.19 31.59
CA MET A 31 29.37 -24.34 32.43
C MET A 31 30.12 -23.12 32.97
N ALA A 32 31.37 -23.29 33.41
CA ALA A 32 32.23 -22.18 33.82
C ALA A 32 32.52 -21.20 32.67
N THR A 33 32.64 -21.72 31.44
CA THR A 33 32.81 -20.92 30.23
C THR A 33 31.58 -20.07 29.94
N ILE A 34 30.38 -20.65 29.99
CA ILE A 34 29.10 -19.93 29.81
C ILE A 34 28.98 -18.80 30.85
N GLU A 35 29.26 -19.10 32.11
CA GLU A 35 29.17 -18.10 33.18
C GLU A 35 30.17 -16.96 32.98
N THR A 36 31.42 -17.28 32.63
CA THR A 36 32.46 -16.27 32.42
C THR A 36 32.14 -15.38 31.22
N VAL A 37 31.78 -15.97 30.07
CA VAL A 37 31.42 -15.20 28.85
C VAL A 37 30.21 -14.31 29.09
N SER A 38 29.20 -14.78 29.84
CA SER A 38 28.03 -13.96 30.16
C SER A 38 28.35 -12.73 31.04
N LYS A 39 29.40 -12.80 31.87
CA LYS A 39 29.78 -11.74 32.83
C LYS A 39 30.71 -10.69 32.23
N VAL A 40 31.78 -11.13 31.56
CA VAL A 40 32.84 -10.23 31.08
C VAL A 40 32.81 -10.03 29.56
N GLY A 41 31.93 -10.74 28.85
CA GLY A 41 31.85 -10.73 27.40
C GLY A 41 32.93 -11.58 26.72
N PHE A 42 32.74 -11.84 25.43
CA PHE A 42 33.59 -12.75 24.66
C PHE A 42 35.07 -12.34 24.60
N LYS A 43 35.34 -11.05 24.43
CA LYS A 43 36.70 -10.53 24.22
C LYS A 43 37.54 -10.64 25.50
N SER A 44 36.91 -10.39 26.65
CA SER A 44 37.60 -10.35 27.95
C SER A 44 37.75 -11.74 28.57
N ALA A 45 36.83 -12.68 28.31
CA ALA A 45 36.85 -14.02 28.89
C ALA A 45 38.13 -14.81 28.51
N SER A 46 39.13 -14.84 29.39
CA SER A 46 40.40 -15.56 29.19
C SER A 46 40.33 -17.00 29.71
N LEU A 47 41.21 -17.89 29.22
CA LEU A 47 41.34 -19.25 29.78
C LEU A 47 41.70 -19.21 31.27
N SER A 48 42.41 -18.17 31.72
CA SER A 48 42.74 -17.96 33.13
C SER A 48 41.52 -17.71 34.00
N GLU A 49 40.64 -16.81 33.56
CA GLU A 49 39.42 -16.49 34.29
C GLU A 49 38.48 -17.69 34.35
N ILE A 50 38.36 -18.43 33.25
CA ILE A 50 37.54 -19.65 33.19
C ILE A 50 38.13 -20.73 34.13
N ALA A 51 39.46 -20.87 34.19
CA ALA A 51 40.16 -21.81 35.08
C ALA A 51 39.90 -21.49 36.56
N ILE A 52 40.07 -20.22 36.94
CA ILE A 52 39.80 -19.71 38.29
C ILE A 52 38.34 -19.99 38.65
N LYS A 53 37.42 -19.73 37.72
CA LYS A 53 35.99 -19.92 37.93
C LYS A 53 35.58 -21.39 38.09
N ALA A 54 36.22 -22.29 37.35
CA ALA A 54 35.99 -23.73 37.45
C ALA A 54 36.76 -24.40 38.61
N GLY A 55 37.64 -23.68 39.30
CA GLY A 55 38.47 -24.24 40.38
C GLY A 55 39.49 -25.27 39.90
N VAL A 56 40.04 -25.09 38.69
CA VAL A 56 40.95 -26.04 38.04
C VAL A 56 42.21 -25.36 37.48
N SER A 57 43.25 -26.15 37.19
CA SER A 57 44.42 -25.69 36.44
C SER A 57 44.07 -25.36 34.98
N GLN A 58 44.69 -24.32 34.42
CA GLN A 58 44.59 -23.99 32.99
C GLN A 58 45.05 -25.13 32.06
N SER A 59 45.97 -25.98 32.51
CA SER A 59 46.47 -27.10 31.70
C SER A 59 45.39 -28.13 31.35
N LEU A 60 44.29 -28.19 32.12
CA LEU A 60 43.19 -29.10 31.86
C LEU A 60 42.37 -28.71 30.61
N PHE A 61 42.36 -27.44 30.21
CA PHE A 61 41.66 -27.03 28.98
C PHE A 61 42.36 -27.56 27.73
N ALA A 62 43.69 -27.53 27.71
CA ALA A 62 44.48 -28.09 26.62
C ALA A 62 44.26 -29.60 26.45
N HIS A 63 44.11 -30.32 27.58
CA HIS A 63 43.83 -31.75 27.58
C HIS A 63 42.44 -32.11 27.02
N TYR A 64 41.39 -31.34 27.38
CA TYR A 64 40.02 -31.67 26.98
C TYR A 64 39.54 -31.03 25.68
N PHE A 65 40.07 -29.86 25.34
CA PHE A 65 39.55 -29.01 24.27
C PHE A 65 40.65 -28.47 23.33
N GLY A 66 41.92 -28.75 23.61
CA GLY A 66 43.07 -28.28 22.81
C GLY A 66 43.42 -26.82 23.10
N ASP A 67 42.54 -25.90 22.72
CA ASP A 67 42.75 -24.46 22.87
C ASP A 67 41.45 -23.73 23.29
N LYS A 68 41.50 -22.40 23.33
CA LYS A 68 40.34 -21.56 23.66
C LYS A 68 39.21 -21.73 22.64
N ASP A 69 39.53 -21.85 21.36
CA ASP A 69 38.53 -21.98 20.31
C ASP A 69 37.83 -23.35 20.36
N GLY A 70 38.54 -24.43 20.70
CA GLY A 70 37.96 -25.75 20.94
C GLY A 70 37.03 -25.79 22.15
N LEU A 71 37.37 -25.07 23.23
CA LEU A 71 36.49 -24.94 24.41
C LEU A 71 35.21 -24.17 24.09
N LEU A 72 35.36 -23.08 23.34
CA LEU A 72 34.25 -22.24 22.89
C LEU A 72 33.36 -22.99 21.88
N GLU A 73 33.93 -23.78 20.98
CA GLU A 73 33.18 -24.63 20.06
C GLU A 73 32.40 -25.71 20.83
N ALA A 74 33.03 -26.38 21.79
CA ALA A 74 32.37 -27.35 22.64
C ALA A 74 31.23 -26.71 23.44
N THR A 75 31.40 -25.47 23.89
CA THR A 75 30.37 -24.68 24.57
C THR A 75 29.19 -24.37 23.63
N LEU A 76 29.44 -23.90 22.41
CA LEU A 76 28.39 -23.66 21.41
C LEU A 76 27.63 -24.94 21.05
N ARG A 77 28.36 -26.06 20.86
CA ARG A 77 27.77 -27.39 20.61
C ARG A 77 26.87 -27.83 21.77
N PHE A 78 27.30 -27.60 23.01
CA PHE A 78 26.51 -27.92 24.20
C PHE A 78 25.21 -27.13 24.26
N MET A 79 25.26 -25.82 24.01
CA MET A 79 24.07 -24.96 23.98
C MET A 79 23.10 -25.38 22.87
N ALA A 80 23.62 -25.62 21.66
CA ALA A 80 22.82 -26.10 20.53
C ALA A 80 22.17 -27.47 20.81
N ALA A 81 22.89 -28.37 21.50
CA ALA A 81 22.38 -29.67 21.90
C ALA A 81 21.27 -29.55 22.94
N ARG A 82 21.45 -28.73 23.99
CA ARG A 82 20.43 -28.48 25.03
C ARG A 82 19.12 -27.99 24.42
N LEU A 83 19.20 -27.02 23.50
CA LEU A 83 18.02 -26.52 22.80
C LEU A 83 17.38 -27.59 21.90
N SER A 84 18.20 -28.38 21.17
CA SER A 84 17.69 -29.48 20.35
C SER A 84 16.94 -30.53 21.19
N PHE A 85 17.45 -30.87 22.38
CA PHE A 85 16.77 -31.80 23.31
C PHE A 85 15.45 -31.21 23.84
N ALA A 86 15.44 -29.93 24.19
CA ALA A 86 14.23 -29.25 24.66
C ALA A 86 13.13 -29.19 23.59
N THR A 87 13.50 -28.93 22.33
CA THR A 87 12.57 -28.99 21.20
C THR A 87 12.07 -30.41 20.97
N ALA A 88 12.95 -31.42 20.99
CA ALA A 88 12.57 -32.81 20.78
C ALA A 88 11.62 -33.33 21.87
N ALA A 89 11.81 -32.92 23.13
CA ALA A 89 10.92 -33.27 24.23
C ALA A 89 9.49 -32.75 23.99
N ARG A 90 9.34 -31.44 23.72
CA ARG A 90 8.04 -30.83 23.42
C ARG A 90 7.38 -31.41 22.17
N MET A 91 8.17 -31.74 21.15
CA MET A 91 7.68 -32.39 19.94
C MET A 91 7.11 -33.80 20.15
N ARG A 92 7.60 -34.54 21.17
CA ARG A 92 7.04 -35.85 21.53
C ARG A 92 5.68 -35.73 22.20
N GLU A 93 5.42 -34.62 22.88
CA GLU A 93 4.15 -34.34 23.56
C GLU A 93 3.09 -33.75 22.62
N ALA A 94 3.52 -33.15 21.50
CA ALA A 94 2.64 -32.55 20.51
C ALA A 94 1.76 -33.59 19.78
N ARG A 95 0.44 -33.39 19.84
CA ARG A 95 -0.58 -34.28 19.24
C ARG A 95 -1.14 -33.76 17.92
N THR A 96 -0.99 -32.47 17.64
CA THR A 96 -1.44 -31.85 16.38
C THR A 96 -0.27 -31.26 15.58
N PRO A 97 -0.40 -31.09 14.25
CA PRO A 97 0.63 -30.43 13.47
C PRO A 97 0.92 -29.01 13.95
N LEU A 98 -0.10 -28.27 14.40
CA LEU A 98 0.06 -26.93 14.96
C LEU A 98 0.89 -26.95 16.25
N GLN A 99 0.59 -27.88 17.16
CA GLN A 99 1.39 -28.08 18.37
C GLN A 99 2.84 -28.47 18.03
N ARG A 100 3.07 -29.25 16.97
CA ARG A 100 4.43 -29.58 16.50
C ARG A 100 5.18 -28.36 15.99
N VAL A 101 4.50 -27.42 15.32
CA VAL A 101 5.10 -26.13 14.89
C VAL A 101 5.41 -25.27 16.12
N LEU A 102 4.47 -25.14 17.07
CA LEU A 102 4.63 -24.33 18.28
C LEU A 102 5.67 -24.88 19.26
N ALA A 103 5.94 -26.18 19.26
CA ALA A 103 7.00 -26.78 20.08
C ALA A 103 8.40 -26.20 19.81
N VAL A 104 8.65 -25.66 18.60
CA VAL A 104 9.92 -25.01 18.23
C VAL A 104 10.10 -23.67 18.96
N PRO A 105 9.23 -22.65 18.78
CA PRO A 105 9.33 -21.40 19.53
C PRO A 105 9.15 -21.58 21.04
N GLU A 106 8.31 -22.53 21.49
CA GLU A 106 8.15 -22.81 22.92
C GLU A 106 9.43 -23.30 23.58
N ALA A 107 10.27 -24.08 22.87
CA ALA A 107 11.57 -24.50 23.36
C ALA A 107 12.63 -23.40 23.21
N ALA A 108 12.63 -22.68 22.07
CA ALA A 108 13.63 -21.67 21.76
C ALA A 108 13.49 -20.38 22.58
N LEU A 109 12.28 -20.09 23.07
CA LEU A 109 11.96 -18.91 23.86
C LEU A 109 11.49 -19.28 25.27
N ASP A 110 11.85 -20.47 25.75
CA ASP A 110 11.58 -20.88 27.12
C ASP A 110 12.39 -20.04 28.12
N ALA A 111 11.87 -19.82 29.32
CA ALA A 111 12.52 -18.96 30.33
C ALA A 111 13.94 -19.41 30.70
N GLU A 112 14.25 -20.70 30.59
CA GLU A 112 15.61 -21.22 30.83
C GLU A 112 16.59 -20.99 29.68
N GLN A 113 16.07 -20.78 28.47
CA GLN A 113 16.87 -20.51 27.28
C GLN A 113 16.96 -19.01 27.05
N PHE A 114 15.82 -18.33 27.10
CA PHE A 114 15.64 -16.90 26.84
C PHE A 114 15.89 -16.06 28.09
N ASP A 115 17.08 -16.21 28.67
CA ASP A 115 17.55 -15.39 29.79
C ASP A 115 18.76 -14.53 29.36
N PRO A 116 18.96 -13.34 29.97
CA PRO A 116 20.01 -12.42 29.56
C PRO A 116 21.42 -13.04 29.52
N ARG A 117 21.72 -14.02 30.38
CA ARG A 117 23.03 -14.68 30.43
C ARG A 117 23.23 -15.57 29.21
N THR A 118 22.26 -16.44 28.93
CA THR A 118 22.31 -17.34 27.77
C THR A 118 22.27 -16.55 26.45
N SER A 119 21.52 -15.44 26.38
CA SER A 119 21.47 -14.54 25.21
C SER A 119 22.78 -13.83 24.93
N ALA A 120 23.47 -13.34 25.97
CA ALA A 120 24.79 -12.73 25.81
C ALA A 120 25.80 -13.73 25.22
N VAL A 121 25.74 -14.99 25.64
CA VAL A 121 26.64 -16.04 25.15
C VAL A 121 26.32 -16.40 23.68
N TRP A 122 25.04 -16.58 23.31
CA TRP A 122 24.66 -16.83 21.92
C TRP A 122 25.08 -15.70 20.97
N LEU A 123 24.90 -14.44 21.37
CA LEU A 123 25.28 -13.29 20.55
C LEU A 123 26.79 -13.11 20.42
N ALA A 124 27.52 -13.38 21.50
CA ALA A 124 28.98 -13.47 21.47
C ALA A 124 29.48 -14.47 20.42
N PHE A 125 28.81 -15.63 20.31
CA PHE A 125 29.10 -16.60 19.26
C PHE A 125 28.67 -16.13 17.87
N TRP A 126 27.48 -15.53 17.72
CA TRP A 126 27.00 -15.00 16.42
C TRP A 126 27.96 -13.98 15.81
N GLY A 127 28.53 -13.09 16.62
CA GLY A 127 29.55 -12.14 16.17
C GLY A 127 30.83 -12.79 15.63
N LYS A 128 31.07 -14.09 15.90
CA LYS A 128 32.24 -14.84 15.40
C LYS A 128 31.95 -15.75 14.22
N ILE A 129 30.68 -16.04 13.91
CA ILE A 129 30.29 -16.96 12.83
C ILE A 129 30.79 -16.49 11.46
N ALA A 130 30.87 -15.18 11.23
CA ALA A 130 31.40 -14.62 9.99
C ALA A 130 32.88 -15.01 9.76
N HIS A 131 33.64 -15.19 10.83
CA HIS A 131 35.10 -15.31 10.81
C HIS A 131 35.64 -16.67 11.27
N SER A 132 34.78 -17.64 11.64
CA SER A 132 35.18 -18.97 12.11
C SER A 132 34.35 -20.08 11.46
N GLU A 133 35.01 -20.94 10.70
CA GLU A 133 34.37 -22.08 10.03
C GLU A 133 33.78 -23.12 11.00
N PRO A 134 34.45 -23.51 12.10
CA PRO A 134 33.85 -24.40 13.11
C PRO A 134 32.53 -23.87 13.68
N TYR A 135 32.46 -22.58 14.05
CA TYR A 135 31.23 -21.98 14.56
C TYR A 135 30.13 -21.89 13.49
N ARG A 136 30.49 -21.55 12.26
CA ARG A 136 29.57 -21.56 11.11
C ARG A 136 28.98 -22.95 10.87
N ARG A 137 29.78 -24.00 11.00
CA ARG A 137 29.33 -25.39 10.88
C ARG A 137 28.28 -25.73 11.94
N VAL A 138 28.55 -25.44 13.22
CA VAL A 138 27.61 -25.70 14.31
C VAL A 138 26.30 -24.92 14.13
N GLN A 139 26.36 -23.63 13.80
CA GLN A 139 25.17 -22.82 13.51
C GLN A 139 24.36 -23.38 12.34
N SER A 140 25.03 -23.79 11.25
CA SER A 140 24.35 -24.33 10.07
C SER A 140 23.57 -25.61 10.37
N ILE A 141 24.06 -26.44 11.29
CA ILE A 141 23.40 -27.68 11.71
C ILE A 141 22.18 -27.34 12.55
N TYR A 142 22.33 -26.44 13.51
CA TYR A 142 21.24 -25.96 14.36
C TYR A 142 20.09 -25.34 13.54
N GLN A 143 20.41 -24.39 12.67
CA GLN A 143 19.44 -23.70 11.80
C GLN A 143 18.75 -24.66 10.83
N ARG A 144 19.49 -25.61 10.23
CA ARG A 144 18.89 -26.65 9.37
C ARG A 144 17.90 -27.53 10.13
N ARG A 145 18.23 -27.94 11.36
CA ARG A 145 17.34 -28.75 12.21
C ARG A 145 16.07 -27.99 12.58
N MET A 146 16.19 -26.74 13.02
CA MET A 146 15.04 -25.89 13.33
C MET A 146 14.10 -25.73 12.12
N ARG A 147 14.66 -25.37 10.96
CA ARG A 147 13.88 -25.22 9.72
C ARG A 147 13.24 -26.53 9.28
N SER A 148 13.94 -27.65 9.37
CA SER A 148 13.39 -28.97 9.03
C SER A 148 12.18 -29.32 9.91
N ASN A 149 12.29 -29.05 11.21
CA ASN A 149 11.24 -29.25 12.19
C ASN A 149 9.99 -28.40 11.89
N LEU A 150 10.20 -27.10 11.62
CA LEU A 150 9.13 -26.17 11.25
C LEU A 150 8.45 -26.60 9.94
N ARG A 151 9.23 -26.88 8.89
CA ARG A 151 8.72 -27.34 7.58
C ARG A 151 7.85 -28.57 7.73
N HIS A 152 8.31 -29.55 8.51
CA HIS A 152 7.58 -30.79 8.71
C HIS A 152 6.19 -30.57 9.32
N GLY A 153 6.07 -29.72 10.36
CA GLY A 153 4.78 -29.39 10.95
C GLY A 153 3.89 -28.51 10.04
N LEU A 154 4.50 -27.59 9.28
CA LEU A 154 3.79 -26.68 8.39
C LEU A 154 3.21 -27.34 7.14
N ARG A 155 3.79 -28.44 6.65
CA ARG A 155 3.34 -29.13 5.42
C ARG A 155 1.85 -29.45 5.39
N SER A 156 1.24 -29.76 6.53
CA SER A 156 -0.20 -30.07 6.63
C SER A 156 -1.06 -28.87 7.04
N LEU A 157 -0.45 -27.71 7.31
CA LEU A 157 -1.12 -26.52 7.83
C LEU A 157 -1.18 -25.38 6.81
N VAL A 158 -0.23 -25.31 5.88
CA VAL A 158 -0.13 -24.27 4.86
C VAL A 158 0.07 -24.87 3.47
N ALA A 159 -0.24 -24.10 2.42
CA ALA A 159 -0.04 -24.54 1.04
C ALA A 159 1.44 -24.93 0.77
N PRO A 160 1.74 -25.94 -0.06
CA PRO A 160 3.11 -26.41 -0.31
C PRO A 160 4.12 -25.31 -0.67
N ALA A 161 3.71 -24.35 -1.51
CA ALA A 161 4.54 -23.21 -1.93
C ALA A 161 4.93 -22.28 -0.76
N ARG A 162 4.17 -22.28 0.34
CA ARG A 162 4.39 -21.38 1.48
C ARG A 162 5.24 -21.97 2.59
N VAL A 163 5.46 -23.29 2.59
CA VAL A 163 6.12 -24.00 3.71
C VAL A 163 7.49 -23.41 4.03
N ASP A 164 8.28 -23.10 3.01
CA ASP A 164 9.63 -22.54 3.18
C ASP A 164 9.64 -21.11 3.69
N VAL A 165 8.73 -20.27 3.17
CA VAL A 165 8.59 -18.88 3.58
C VAL A 165 8.10 -18.80 5.03
N CYS A 166 7.06 -19.56 5.38
CA CYS A 166 6.53 -19.63 6.74
C CYS A 166 7.59 -20.13 7.74
N ALA A 167 8.32 -21.20 7.41
CA ALA A 167 9.39 -21.70 8.27
C ALA A 167 10.52 -20.67 8.45
N THR A 168 10.85 -19.92 7.39
CA THR A 168 11.86 -18.85 7.44
C THR A 168 11.41 -17.67 8.31
N LEU A 169 10.16 -17.23 8.18
CA LEU A 169 9.60 -16.13 8.97
C LEU A 169 9.57 -16.46 10.46
N ILE A 170 9.14 -17.68 10.82
CA ILE A 170 9.11 -18.13 12.21
C ILE A 170 10.54 -18.16 12.79
N ALA A 171 11.50 -18.77 12.08
CA ALA A 171 12.89 -18.84 12.53
C ALA A 171 13.52 -17.44 12.67
N ALA A 172 13.32 -16.56 11.69
CA ALA A 172 13.84 -15.19 11.74
C ALA A 172 13.24 -14.36 12.89
N THR A 173 11.96 -14.58 13.21
CA THR A 173 11.31 -13.91 14.34
C THR A 173 11.89 -14.39 15.67
N ILE A 174 12.15 -15.69 15.82
CA ILE A 174 12.85 -16.23 17.00
C ILE A 174 14.22 -15.54 17.13
N ASP A 175 15.04 -15.57 16.08
CA ASP A 175 16.39 -14.98 16.10
C ASP A 175 16.35 -13.46 16.40
N GLY A 176 15.38 -12.74 15.85
CA GLY A 176 15.19 -11.30 16.08
C GLY A 176 14.78 -10.96 17.51
N LEU A 177 13.93 -11.78 18.14
CA LEU A 177 13.54 -11.59 19.54
C LEU A 177 14.72 -11.82 20.50
N TRP A 178 15.59 -12.77 20.19
CA TRP A 178 16.86 -12.97 20.92
C TRP A 178 17.76 -11.75 20.83
N LEU A 179 17.93 -11.20 19.63
CA LEU A 179 18.74 -10.01 19.41
C LEU A 179 18.18 -8.79 20.16
N GLN A 180 16.86 -8.58 20.08
CA GLN A 180 16.18 -7.46 20.73
C GLN A 180 16.25 -7.54 22.26
N SER A 181 16.07 -8.74 22.82
CA SER A 181 16.13 -8.94 24.27
C SER A 181 17.50 -8.57 24.84
N HIS A 182 18.57 -8.96 24.16
CA HIS A 182 19.92 -8.59 24.56
C HIS A 182 20.18 -7.09 24.41
N ALA A 183 19.83 -6.50 23.25
CA ALA A 183 20.07 -5.08 22.99
C ALA A 183 19.36 -4.16 24.01
N THR A 184 18.25 -4.63 24.58
CA THR A 184 17.45 -3.86 25.56
C THR A 184 17.69 -4.27 27.01
N GLY A 185 18.44 -5.35 27.27
CA GLY A 185 18.64 -5.92 28.60
C GLY A 185 17.35 -6.47 29.25
N ARG A 186 16.26 -6.61 28.50
CA ARG A 186 14.94 -7.05 28.98
C ARG A 186 14.58 -8.37 28.31
N ALA A 187 14.43 -9.44 29.09
CA ALA A 187 13.98 -10.74 28.61
C ALA A 187 12.61 -11.07 29.20
N ASP A 188 11.58 -11.07 28.35
CA ASP A 188 10.24 -11.54 28.69
C ASP A 188 9.90 -12.74 27.80
N ALA A 189 10.20 -13.93 28.32
CA ALA A 189 9.99 -15.21 27.63
C ALA A 189 8.49 -15.45 27.32
N ALA A 190 7.58 -15.00 28.20
CA ALA A 190 6.14 -15.17 27.98
C ALA A 190 5.66 -14.32 26.82
N LYS A 191 6.05 -13.04 26.79
CA LYS A 191 5.73 -12.12 25.69
C LYS A 191 6.38 -12.54 24.37
N ALA A 192 7.64 -12.97 24.39
CA ALA A 192 8.33 -13.47 23.21
C ALA A 192 7.62 -14.69 22.60
N ARG A 193 7.21 -15.66 23.43
CA ARG A 193 6.42 -16.81 22.98
C ARG A 193 5.06 -16.39 22.42
N ALA A 194 4.35 -15.48 23.07
CA ALA A 194 3.07 -14.98 22.59
C ALA A 194 3.19 -14.33 21.19
N ILE A 195 4.24 -13.54 20.94
CA ILE A 195 4.51 -12.94 19.62
C ILE A 195 4.66 -14.01 18.53
N VAL A 196 5.48 -15.03 18.76
CA VAL A 196 5.70 -16.07 17.76
C VAL A 196 4.47 -16.97 17.60
N SER A 197 3.74 -17.28 18.67
CA SER A 197 2.49 -18.04 18.59
C SER A 197 1.43 -17.30 17.77
N ASN A 198 1.28 -15.99 17.98
CA ASN A 198 0.37 -15.16 17.17
C ASN A 198 0.79 -15.14 15.69
N LEU A 199 2.09 -15.03 15.42
CA LEU A 199 2.62 -15.13 14.05
C LEU A 199 2.28 -16.50 13.42
N VAL A 200 2.51 -17.60 14.13
CA VAL A 200 2.20 -18.95 13.64
C VAL A 200 0.71 -19.07 13.32
N ASN A 201 -0.17 -18.60 14.21
CA ASN A 201 -1.61 -18.61 13.98
C ASN A 201 -1.99 -17.78 12.76
N LEU A 202 -1.44 -16.57 12.59
CA LEU A 202 -1.66 -15.74 11.40
C LEU A 202 -1.20 -16.42 10.10
N LEU A 203 -0.11 -17.19 10.16
CA LEU A 203 0.41 -17.92 9.01
C LEU A 203 -0.46 -19.15 8.65
N VAL A 204 -1.11 -19.77 9.64
CA VAL A 204 -1.90 -21.02 9.52
C VAL A 204 -3.39 -20.77 9.30
N GLU A 205 -4.00 -19.79 9.96
CA GLU A 205 -5.35 -19.32 9.63
C GLU A 205 -5.37 -18.91 8.16
N LYS A 206 -6.42 -19.32 7.42
CA LYS A 206 -6.60 -19.19 5.96
C LYS A 206 -6.57 -17.74 5.47
N THR A 207 -5.45 -17.06 5.65
CA THR A 207 -5.02 -15.97 4.82
C THR A 207 -4.27 -16.66 3.70
N GLU A 208 -4.84 -16.67 2.50
CA GLU A 208 -4.04 -16.85 1.30
C GLU A 208 -2.93 -15.79 1.34
N PHE A 209 -1.76 -16.12 1.90
CA PHE A 209 -0.55 -15.61 1.29
C PHE A 209 -0.47 -16.34 -0.04
N VAL A 210 -1.23 -15.82 -1.00
CA VAL A 210 -0.90 -15.95 -2.41
C VAL A 210 0.60 -15.68 -2.46
N GLU A 211 1.34 -16.60 -3.05
CA GLU A 211 2.62 -16.24 -3.64
C GLU A 211 2.25 -15.15 -4.65
N PHE A 212 2.24 -13.89 -4.18
CA PHE A 212 1.77 -12.76 -4.96
C PHE A 212 2.86 -12.52 -5.98
N ASP A 213 2.76 -13.28 -7.07
CA ASP A 213 3.29 -12.82 -8.33
C ASP A 213 2.68 -11.44 -8.52
N ALA A 214 3.49 -10.40 -8.39
CA ALA A 214 3.08 -9.02 -8.51
C ALA A 214 2.57 -8.70 -9.94
N ALA A 215 2.66 -9.70 -10.82
CA ALA A 215 2.00 -9.80 -12.10
C ALA A 215 0.58 -10.40 -12.07
N SER A 216 0.03 -10.80 -10.93
CA SER A 216 -1.37 -11.21 -10.87
C SER A 216 -2.26 -10.00 -11.13
N PRO A 217 -3.36 -10.13 -11.91
CA PRO A 217 -4.31 -9.04 -12.11
C PRO A 217 -4.77 -8.57 -10.73
N PRO A 218 -5.08 -7.27 -10.56
CA PRO A 218 -5.49 -6.74 -9.27
C PRO A 218 -6.59 -7.64 -8.72
N ILE A 219 -6.38 -8.16 -7.51
CA ILE A 219 -7.34 -9.06 -6.88
C ILE A 219 -8.58 -8.23 -6.62
N VAL A 220 -9.55 -8.36 -7.51
CA VAL A 220 -10.96 -8.13 -7.23
C VAL A 220 -11.30 -9.15 -6.15
N MET A 221 -11.11 -8.78 -4.88
CA MET A 221 -11.70 -9.54 -3.79
C MET A 221 -13.21 -9.35 -3.92
N THR A 222 -13.88 -10.34 -4.48
CA THR A 222 -15.31 -10.54 -4.34
C THR A 222 -15.59 -10.96 -2.89
N ALA A 223 -15.38 -10.04 -1.94
CA ALA A 223 -15.90 -10.22 -0.61
C ALA A 223 -17.42 -10.09 -0.70
N SER A 224 -18.11 -11.21 -0.56
CA SER A 224 -19.53 -11.27 -0.22
C SER A 224 -19.69 -10.71 1.19
N GLU A 225 -19.65 -9.38 1.33
CA GLU A 225 -20.18 -8.76 2.52
C GLU A 225 -21.71 -8.85 2.43
N ARG A 226 -22.32 -9.57 3.37
CA ARG A 226 -23.79 -9.60 3.58
C ARG A 226 -24.35 -8.25 4.06
N LEU A 227 -23.71 -7.13 3.71
CA LEU A 227 -24.15 -5.80 4.07
C LEU A 227 -25.18 -5.33 3.04
N ASN A 228 -26.41 -5.07 3.49
CA ASN A 228 -27.42 -4.38 2.68
C ASN A 228 -27.16 -2.86 2.72
N SER A 229 -27.47 -2.17 1.63
CA SER A 229 -27.33 -0.71 1.47
C SER A 229 -27.97 0.08 2.61
N ASP A 230 -29.13 -0.36 3.12
CA ASP A 230 -29.81 0.29 4.25
C ASP A 230 -28.98 0.28 5.54
N ALA A 231 -28.31 -0.84 5.82
CA ALA A 231 -27.48 -0.98 7.02
C ALA A 231 -26.25 -0.05 6.96
N VAL A 232 -25.66 0.10 5.76
CA VAL A 232 -24.53 1.01 5.55
C VAL A 232 -24.94 2.46 5.78
N ILE A 233 -26.08 2.89 5.24
CA ILE A 233 -26.60 4.26 5.43
C ILE A 233 -26.99 4.50 6.88
N SER A 234 -27.64 3.53 7.52
CA SER A 234 -28.02 3.63 8.94
C SER A 234 -26.78 3.79 9.84
N ASN A 235 -25.72 3.00 9.59
CA ASN A 235 -24.46 3.13 10.30
C ASN A 235 -23.84 4.52 10.10
N ALA A 236 -23.74 4.99 8.85
CA ALA A 236 -23.20 6.32 8.54
C ALA A 236 -24.02 7.45 9.19
N SER A 237 -25.34 7.31 9.23
CA SER A 237 -26.24 8.27 9.88
C SER A 237 -25.98 8.39 11.38
N GLY A 238 -25.54 7.30 12.03
CA GLY A 238 -25.17 7.29 13.44
C GLY A 238 -24.00 8.22 13.80
N ALA A 239 -23.16 8.59 12.83
CA ALA A 239 -22.05 9.53 13.05
C ALA A 239 -22.47 11.02 12.97
N LEU A 240 -23.65 11.34 12.42
CA LEU A 240 -24.02 12.72 12.09
C LEU A 240 -24.11 13.62 13.32
N LEU A 241 -24.63 13.11 14.44
CA LEU A 241 -24.72 13.90 15.67
C LEU A 241 -23.33 14.28 16.17
N THR A 242 -22.39 13.33 16.19
CA THR A 242 -21.00 13.56 16.60
C THR A 242 -20.30 14.55 15.67
N LEU A 243 -20.48 14.41 14.35
CA LEU A 243 -19.88 15.32 13.37
C LEU A 243 -20.41 16.76 13.51
N ARG A 244 -21.71 16.91 13.72
CA ARG A 244 -22.39 18.21 13.86
C ARG A 244 -22.04 18.93 15.16
N THR A 245 -21.89 18.18 16.25
CA THR A 245 -21.55 18.73 17.58
C THR A 245 -20.06 18.99 17.76
N THR A 246 -19.19 18.30 17.00
CA THR A 246 -17.77 18.62 16.94
C THR A 246 -17.61 20.00 16.29
N ASN A 247 -17.01 20.97 16.98
CA ASN A 247 -16.82 22.31 16.41
C ASN A 247 -15.89 22.29 15.18
N GLY A 248 -16.00 23.31 14.33
CA GLY A 248 -15.23 23.41 13.07
C GLY A 248 -13.72 23.32 13.28
N GLU A 249 -13.21 23.92 14.36
CA GLU A 249 -11.79 23.89 14.71
C GLU A 249 -11.28 22.47 15.01
N ARG A 250 -11.99 21.68 15.82
CA ARG A 250 -11.60 20.28 16.08
C ARG A 250 -11.68 19.43 14.81
N ARG A 251 -12.69 19.64 13.97
CA ARG A 251 -12.76 18.95 12.66
C ARG A 251 -11.58 19.32 11.78
N SER A 252 -11.21 20.61 11.72
CA SER A 252 -10.03 21.08 11.01
C SER A 252 -8.77 20.38 11.48
N GLN A 253 -8.54 20.31 12.80
CA GLN A 253 -7.38 19.64 13.39
C GLN A 253 -7.31 18.15 13.04
N SER A 254 -8.43 17.42 13.05
CA SER A 254 -8.46 16.02 12.63
C SER A 254 -8.13 15.86 11.14
N LEU A 255 -8.64 16.74 10.27
CA LEU A 255 -8.33 16.72 8.84
C LEU A 255 -6.87 17.07 8.54
N GLN A 256 -6.26 18.02 9.28
CA GLN A 256 -4.82 18.31 9.19
C GLN A 256 -3.97 17.11 9.62
N LYS A 257 -4.34 16.46 10.74
CA LYS A 257 -3.66 15.24 11.20
C LYS A 257 -3.77 14.11 10.17
N LEU A 258 -4.93 13.95 9.53
CA LEU A 258 -5.11 12.97 8.45
C LEU A 258 -4.16 13.26 7.27
N ALA A 259 -4.06 14.52 6.84
CA ALA A 259 -3.16 14.92 5.77
C ALA A 259 -1.69 14.64 6.12
N LEU A 260 -1.27 14.92 7.36
CA LEU A 260 0.08 14.60 7.84
C LEU A 260 0.35 13.09 7.88
N LEU A 261 -0.62 12.29 8.35
CA LEU A 261 -0.50 10.83 8.39
C LEU A 261 -0.40 10.25 6.97
N LEU A 262 -1.26 10.70 6.05
CA LEU A 262 -1.18 10.33 4.63
C LEU A 262 0.18 10.67 4.02
N ARG A 263 0.77 11.83 4.38
CA ARG A 263 2.11 12.24 3.94
C ARG A 263 3.20 11.31 4.45
N SER A 264 3.12 10.85 5.70
CA SER A 264 4.06 9.87 6.25
C SER A 264 3.90 8.46 5.65
N GLU A 265 2.71 8.13 5.15
CA GLU A 265 2.34 6.80 4.69
C GLU A 265 2.19 6.69 3.14
N ILE A 266 2.62 7.70 2.38
CA ILE A 266 2.51 7.78 0.90
C ILE A 266 2.88 6.45 0.24
N ARG A 267 4.04 5.90 0.62
CA ARG A 267 4.59 4.66 0.06
C ARG A 267 3.73 3.44 0.34
N SER A 268 3.14 3.37 1.52
CA SER A 268 2.34 2.23 1.96
C SER A 268 1.00 2.20 1.23
N ILE A 269 0.28 3.33 1.25
CA ILE A 269 -1.05 3.44 0.64
C ILE A 269 -0.99 3.44 -0.89
N ALA A 270 0.05 4.01 -1.51
CA ALA A 270 0.24 3.95 -2.96
C ALA A 270 0.46 2.51 -3.46
N ARG A 271 1.22 1.70 -2.72
CA ARG A 271 1.40 0.27 -3.03
C ARG A 271 0.08 -0.50 -2.94
N LEU A 272 -0.80 -0.17 -1.98
CA LEU A 272 -2.13 -0.75 -1.92
C LEU A 272 -2.95 -0.40 -3.16
N GLN A 273 -2.95 0.88 -3.57
CA GLN A 273 -3.69 1.29 -4.77
C GLN A 273 -3.11 0.67 -6.05
N ALA A 274 -1.79 0.57 -6.18
CA ALA A 274 -1.14 -0.09 -7.31
C ALA A 274 -1.59 -1.56 -7.42
N ARG A 275 -1.71 -2.26 -6.29
CA ARG A 275 -2.25 -3.64 -6.23
C ARG A 275 -3.74 -3.75 -6.51
N ASP A 276 -4.52 -2.71 -6.22
CA ASP A 276 -5.97 -2.68 -6.46
C ASP A 276 -6.32 -2.34 -7.91
N THR A 277 -5.47 -1.57 -8.58
CA THR A 277 -5.80 -0.95 -9.88
C THR A 277 -4.94 -1.44 -11.03
N GLY A 278 -3.74 -1.97 -10.74
CA GLY A 278 -2.75 -2.28 -11.76
C GLY A 278 -1.97 -1.06 -12.27
N ARG A 279 -2.24 0.14 -11.75
CA ARG A 279 -1.48 1.35 -12.09
C ARG A 279 -0.09 1.34 -11.46
N PRO A 280 0.93 1.92 -12.12
CA PRO A 280 2.26 1.99 -11.57
C PRO A 280 2.32 2.80 -10.27
N VAL A 281 3.04 2.27 -9.28
CA VAL A 281 3.19 2.88 -7.95
C VAL A 281 3.87 4.24 -8.03
N GLY A 282 4.86 4.41 -8.90
CA GLY A 282 5.55 5.69 -9.09
C GLY A 282 4.61 6.80 -9.58
N GLU A 283 3.63 6.46 -10.43
CA GLU A 283 2.61 7.41 -10.88
C GLU A 283 1.68 7.83 -9.73
N ILE A 284 1.22 6.86 -8.94
CA ILE A 284 0.33 7.11 -7.80
C ILE A 284 1.05 7.96 -6.74
N GLU A 285 2.30 7.62 -6.39
CA GLU A 285 3.11 8.37 -5.43
C GLU A 285 3.37 9.81 -5.90
N ARG A 286 3.69 10.01 -7.18
CA ARG A 286 4.09 11.32 -7.72
C ARG A 286 2.92 12.24 -8.05
N PHE A 287 1.78 11.70 -8.46
CA PHE A 287 0.67 12.50 -8.99
C PHE A 287 -0.61 12.41 -8.17
N ASP A 288 -1.05 11.22 -7.77
CA ASP A 288 -2.32 11.06 -7.05
C ASP A 288 -2.18 11.50 -5.58
N MET A 289 -1.15 11.02 -4.88
CA MET A 289 -0.98 11.26 -3.44
C MET A 289 -0.87 12.75 -3.07
N PRO A 290 -0.12 13.61 -3.80
CA PRO A 290 -0.11 15.03 -3.51
C PRO A 290 -1.49 15.69 -3.58
N GLN A 291 -2.35 15.25 -4.52
CA GLN A 291 -3.71 15.77 -4.69
C GLN A 291 -4.66 15.25 -3.60
N VAL A 292 -4.51 13.98 -3.20
CA VAL A 292 -5.22 13.40 -2.05
C VAL A 292 -4.91 14.20 -0.79
N ILE A 293 -3.62 14.42 -0.49
CA ILE A 293 -3.18 15.17 0.69
C ILE A 293 -3.70 16.60 0.64
N SER A 294 -3.54 17.29 -0.48
CA SER A 294 -4.05 18.66 -0.68
C SER A 294 -5.57 18.75 -0.50
N SER A 295 -6.33 17.72 -0.86
CA SER A 295 -7.78 17.71 -0.64
C SER A 295 -8.13 17.76 0.84
N PHE A 296 -7.40 17.03 1.70
CA PHE A 296 -7.60 17.06 3.15
C PHE A 296 -7.04 18.33 3.81
N GLU A 297 -5.92 18.87 3.32
CA GLU A 297 -5.39 20.18 3.77
C GLU A 297 -6.41 21.29 3.51
N ARG A 298 -6.95 21.38 2.29
CA ARG A 298 -8.01 22.34 1.92
C ARG A 298 -9.31 22.11 2.70
N ALA A 299 -9.66 20.86 2.97
CA ALA A 299 -10.82 20.53 3.77
C ALA A 299 -10.66 21.00 5.22
N ALA A 300 -9.47 20.94 5.79
CA ALA A 300 -9.21 21.50 7.11
C ALA A 300 -9.42 23.02 7.13
N GLU A 301 -8.87 23.74 6.14
CA GLU A 301 -9.12 25.18 6.01
C GLU A 301 -10.62 25.48 5.89
N LEU A 302 -11.34 24.73 5.07
CA LEU A 302 -12.80 24.85 4.93
C LEU A 302 -13.53 24.61 6.26
N ALA A 303 -13.12 23.60 7.04
CA ALA A 303 -13.74 23.28 8.32
C ALA A 303 -13.54 24.37 9.38
N SER A 304 -12.43 25.11 9.31
CA SER A 304 -12.13 26.23 10.23
C SER A 304 -12.94 27.50 9.95
N ARG A 305 -13.54 27.62 8.76
CA ARG A 305 -14.33 28.81 8.38
C ARG A 305 -15.67 28.85 9.14
N PRO A 306 -16.16 30.04 9.53
CA PRO A 306 -17.50 30.19 10.10
C PRO A 306 -18.57 29.66 9.14
N GLN A 307 -19.42 28.74 9.61
CA GLN A 307 -20.51 28.18 8.79
C GLN A 307 -21.82 28.96 8.91
N GLN A 308 -21.88 29.91 9.84
CA GLN A 308 -22.95 30.89 9.97
C GLN A 308 -22.40 32.28 9.60
N VAL A 309 -23.07 32.95 8.68
CA VAL A 309 -22.79 34.35 8.32
C VAL A 309 -23.97 35.20 8.78
N ARG A 310 -23.71 36.15 9.67
CA ARG A 310 -24.72 37.11 10.15
C ARG A 310 -24.77 38.30 9.21
N HIS A 311 -25.97 38.69 8.82
CA HIS A 311 -26.25 39.91 8.07
C HIS A 311 -27.14 40.82 8.92
N GLY A 312 -26.66 42.04 9.19
CA GLY A 312 -27.52 43.11 9.70
C GLY A 312 -28.26 43.74 8.53
N PHE A 313 -29.57 43.93 8.67
CA PHE A 313 -30.38 44.66 7.68
C PHE A 313 -30.66 46.08 8.18
N GLU A 314 -31.24 46.22 9.39
CA GLU A 314 -31.58 47.48 10.08
C GLU A 314 -31.37 47.32 11.59
N GLU A 315 -31.52 48.38 12.41
CA GLU A 315 -31.22 48.35 13.87
C GLU A 315 -31.94 47.23 14.64
N THR A 316 -33.15 46.84 14.21
CA THR A 316 -33.98 45.82 14.87
C THR A 316 -34.17 44.55 14.02
N VAL A 317 -33.56 44.46 12.84
CA VAL A 317 -33.72 43.32 11.93
C VAL A 317 -32.36 42.68 11.65
N PHE A 318 -32.21 41.44 12.09
CA PHE A 318 -31.02 40.64 11.79
C PHE A 318 -31.41 39.33 11.12
N GLY A 319 -30.56 38.87 10.21
CA GLY A 319 -30.66 37.54 9.64
C GLY A 319 -29.35 36.80 9.71
N TYR A 320 -29.42 35.48 9.61
CA TYR A 320 -28.26 34.65 9.42
C TYR A 320 -28.48 33.62 8.34
N LEU A 321 -27.42 33.40 7.57
CA LEU A 321 -27.27 32.30 6.63
C LEU A 321 -26.52 31.19 7.33
N GLU A 322 -27.13 30.02 7.40
CA GLU A 322 -26.53 28.81 7.96
C GLU A 322 -26.40 27.75 6.87
N ARG A 323 -25.21 27.16 6.76
CA ARG A 323 -24.96 26.01 5.90
C ARG A 323 -25.09 24.73 6.71
N GLU A 324 -26.18 24.01 6.50
CA GLU A 324 -26.42 22.72 7.17
C GLU A 324 -25.89 21.56 6.29
N PRO A 325 -25.19 20.55 6.83
CA PRO A 325 -24.82 19.35 6.06
C PRO A 325 -26.06 18.61 5.55
N VAL A 326 -25.98 18.10 4.31
CA VAL A 326 -27.03 17.25 3.73
C VAL A 326 -27.23 15.94 4.50
N GLY A 327 -26.23 15.48 5.24
CA GLY A 327 -26.28 14.25 6.04
C GLY A 327 -25.30 13.21 5.51
N VAL A 328 -25.81 12.13 4.90
CA VAL A 328 -25.00 11.07 4.31
C VAL A 328 -24.75 11.37 2.82
N VAL A 329 -23.48 11.29 2.41
CA VAL A 329 -23.03 11.49 1.03
C VAL A 329 -22.43 10.19 0.51
N VAL A 330 -22.89 9.74 -0.65
CA VAL A 330 -22.29 8.62 -1.39
C VAL A 330 -21.30 9.20 -2.39
N ALA A 331 -20.01 8.93 -2.19
CA ALA A 331 -18.94 9.34 -3.08
C ALA A 331 -18.65 8.24 -4.11
N ASN A 332 -19.02 8.46 -5.36
CA ASN A 332 -18.73 7.58 -6.48
C ASN A 332 -17.27 7.71 -6.91
N ALA A 333 -16.41 6.85 -6.37
CA ALA A 333 -14.98 6.81 -6.67
C ALA A 333 -14.72 5.95 -7.90
N HIS A 334 -13.88 6.44 -8.80
CA HIS A 334 -13.53 5.73 -10.02
C HIS A 334 -12.54 4.60 -9.72
N TRP A 335 -12.80 3.40 -10.25
CA TRP A 335 -12.00 2.19 -9.97
C TRP A 335 -10.50 2.31 -10.30
N ASN A 336 -10.13 3.17 -11.26
CA ASN A 336 -8.73 3.37 -11.67
C ASN A 336 -7.94 4.27 -10.69
N SER A 337 -8.63 5.16 -9.97
CA SER A 337 -8.02 6.11 -9.03
C SER A 337 -8.94 6.32 -7.81
N PRO A 338 -9.30 5.25 -7.09
CA PRO A 338 -10.38 5.32 -6.09
C PRO A 338 -9.98 6.18 -4.90
N LEU A 339 -8.70 6.18 -4.49
CA LEU A 339 -8.22 7.03 -3.41
C LEU A 339 -8.31 8.52 -3.78
N LEU A 340 -7.86 8.89 -4.99
CA LEU A 340 -7.90 10.28 -5.45
C LEU A 340 -9.34 10.78 -5.58
N THR A 341 -10.11 10.13 -6.46
CA THR A 341 -11.48 10.57 -6.79
C THR A 341 -12.43 10.47 -5.60
N GLY A 342 -12.25 9.48 -4.72
CA GLY A 342 -12.99 9.39 -3.46
C GLY A 342 -12.63 10.53 -2.49
N SER A 343 -11.35 10.86 -2.36
CA SER A 343 -10.89 11.92 -1.44
C SER A 343 -11.32 13.32 -1.87
N GLU A 344 -11.37 13.59 -3.17
CA GLU A 344 -11.86 14.87 -3.72
C GLU A 344 -13.30 15.20 -3.27
N ILE A 345 -14.11 14.17 -3.00
CA ILE A 345 -15.49 14.31 -2.53
C ILE A 345 -15.54 14.20 -1.02
N ALA A 346 -14.87 13.20 -0.44
CA ALA A 346 -14.94 12.90 0.97
C ALA A 346 -14.36 14.03 1.84
N ALA A 347 -13.23 14.61 1.42
CA ALA A 347 -12.57 15.66 2.20
C ALA A 347 -13.48 16.89 2.42
N PRO A 348 -14.02 17.56 1.39
CA PRO A 348 -14.94 18.69 1.60
C PRO A 348 -16.26 18.28 2.29
N ALA A 349 -16.77 17.07 2.04
CA ALA A 349 -17.98 16.60 2.71
C ALA A 349 -17.79 16.44 4.23
N LEU A 350 -16.67 15.86 4.66
CA LEU A 350 -16.30 15.73 6.07
C LEU A 350 -16.07 17.10 6.74
N ALA A 351 -15.43 18.04 6.04
CA ALA A 351 -15.24 19.41 6.53
C ALA A 351 -16.57 20.10 6.85
N LEU A 352 -17.57 19.84 6.02
CA LEU A 352 -18.94 20.34 6.15
C LEU A 352 -19.81 19.50 7.09
N ALA A 353 -19.23 18.56 7.85
CA ALA A 353 -19.92 17.70 8.82
C ALA A 353 -20.95 16.71 8.20
N ASN A 354 -20.69 16.25 6.98
CA ASN A 354 -21.40 15.11 6.39
C ASN A 354 -20.69 13.79 6.72
N ALA A 355 -21.46 12.70 6.85
CA ALA A 355 -20.92 11.35 6.81
C ALA A 355 -20.76 10.90 5.35
N VAL A 356 -19.70 10.17 5.03
CA VAL A 356 -19.32 9.83 3.66
C VAL A 356 -19.13 8.33 3.50
N ILE A 357 -19.72 7.78 2.44
CA ILE A 357 -19.50 6.42 1.98
C ILE A 357 -18.79 6.49 0.62
N ILE A 358 -17.51 6.13 0.57
CA ILE A 358 -16.75 6.02 -0.67
C ILE A 358 -17.09 4.67 -1.32
N CYS A 359 -17.84 4.75 -2.41
CA CYS A 359 -18.25 3.62 -3.22
C CYS A 359 -17.29 3.43 -4.40
N VAL A 360 -16.67 2.25 -4.48
CA VAL A 360 -15.86 1.85 -5.64
C VAL A 360 -16.63 0.77 -6.42
N PRO A 361 -17.16 1.08 -7.62
CA PRO A 361 -17.88 0.11 -8.43
C PRO A 361 -17.02 -1.13 -8.77
N GLY A 362 -17.64 -2.30 -8.81
CA GLY A 362 -17.00 -3.56 -9.19
C GLY A 362 -16.20 -4.25 -8.08
N ALA A 363 -15.32 -3.55 -7.37
CA ALA A 363 -14.42 -4.16 -6.38
C ALA A 363 -14.18 -3.26 -5.15
N ARG A 364 -13.90 -3.89 -4.00
CA ARG A 364 -13.44 -3.18 -2.79
C ARG A 364 -12.00 -2.69 -2.97
N SER A 365 -11.70 -1.47 -2.52
CA SER A 365 -10.33 -0.93 -2.54
C SER A 365 -9.70 -0.91 -1.14
N ARG A 366 -8.60 -1.65 -1.00
CA ARG A 366 -7.77 -1.69 0.20
C ARG A 366 -7.10 -0.35 0.47
N ALA A 367 -6.78 0.41 -0.58
CA ALA A 367 -6.25 1.76 -0.42
C ALA A 367 -7.26 2.69 0.25
N VAL A 368 -8.54 2.61 -0.14
CA VAL A 368 -9.62 3.39 0.47
C VAL A 368 -9.95 2.88 1.89
N ASP A 369 -9.93 1.57 2.12
CA ASP A 369 -10.04 1.02 3.49
C ASP A 369 -8.94 1.57 4.42
N ARG A 370 -7.71 1.68 3.91
CA ARG A 370 -6.59 2.24 4.69
C ARG A 370 -6.78 3.72 4.98
N LEU A 371 -7.34 4.50 4.05
CA LEU A 371 -7.75 5.88 4.30
C LEU A 371 -8.79 5.97 5.43
N CYS A 372 -9.82 5.11 5.43
CA CYS A 372 -10.81 5.04 6.51
C CYS A 372 -10.15 4.73 7.87
N SER A 373 -9.21 3.78 7.92
CA SER A 373 -8.42 3.47 9.12
C SER A 373 -7.67 4.70 9.62
N PHE A 374 -6.97 5.42 8.74
CA PHE A 374 -6.25 6.64 9.11
C PHE A 374 -7.17 7.73 9.62
N ALA A 375 -8.34 7.92 9.00
CA ALA A 375 -9.34 8.87 9.47
C ALA A 375 -9.78 8.54 10.90
N HIS A 376 -10.02 7.27 11.19
CA HIS A 376 -10.37 6.81 12.53
C HIS A 376 -9.25 7.08 13.56
N GLU A 377 -8.00 6.75 13.20
CA GLU A 377 -6.81 6.97 14.05
C GLU A 377 -6.63 8.44 14.47
N VAL A 378 -7.05 9.40 13.64
CA VAL A 378 -6.96 10.85 13.93
C VAL A 378 -8.23 11.45 14.56
N GLY A 379 -9.17 10.60 14.96
CA GLY A 379 -10.38 10.99 15.72
C GLY A 379 -11.60 11.32 14.88
N ILE A 380 -11.60 11.02 13.57
CA ILE A 380 -12.85 11.04 12.78
C ILE A 380 -13.66 9.80 13.18
N PRO A 381 -14.97 9.92 13.47
CA PRO A 381 -15.78 8.75 13.85
C PRO A 381 -15.72 7.66 12.78
N ASP A 382 -15.60 6.39 13.19
CA ASP A 382 -15.45 5.27 12.25
C ASP A 382 -16.62 5.18 11.25
N ALA A 383 -17.83 5.49 11.71
CA ALA A 383 -19.03 5.56 10.85
C ALA A 383 -19.08 6.81 9.94
N ALA A 384 -18.27 7.84 10.18
CA ALA A 384 -18.28 9.07 9.39
C ALA A 384 -17.60 8.91 8.02
N LEU A 385 -16.69 7.95 7.87
CA LEU A 385 -16.02 7.68 6.59
C LEU A 385 -15.89 6.17 6.37
N LYS A 386 -16.67 5.62 5.44
CA LYS A 386 -16.65 4.18 5.11
C LYS A 386 -16.29 3.92 3.66
N SER A 387 -15.63 2.78 3.42
CA SER A 387 -15.39 2.26 2.07
C SER A 387 -16.37 1.13 1.77
N VAL A 388 -16.94 1.12 0.58
CA VAL A 388 -17.83 0.05 0.10
C VAL A 388 -17.48 -0.28 -1.35
N GLY A 389 -17.44 -1.58 -1.67
CA GLY A 389 -17.17 -2.07 -3.01
C GLY A 389 -18.26 -2.98 -3.56
N GLY A 390 -18.12 -3.38 -4.82
CA GLY A 390 -18.93 -4.44 -5.45
C GLY A 390 -20.41 -4.10 -5.55
N HIS A 391 -21.27 -5.13 -5.42
CA HIS A 391 -22.72 -4.97 -5.63
C HIS A 391 -23.38 -4.00 -4.64
N VAL A 392 -22.83 -3.86 -3.42
CA VAL A 392 -23.36 -2.95 -2.40
C VAL A 392 -23.10 -1.51 -2.83
N ALA A 393 -21.89 -1.22 -3.32
CA ALA A 393 -21.57 0.09 -3.89
C ALA A 393 -22.50 0.43 -5.05
N GLU A 394 -22.74 -0.52 -5.96
CA GLU A 394 -23.67 -0.33 -7.08
C GLU A 394 -25.11 -0.07 -6.63
N GLY A 395 -25.56 -0.77 -5.57
CA GLY A 395 -26.87 -0.54 -4.95
C GLY A 395 -26.99 0.87 -4.37
N LEU A 396 -25.99 1.29 -3.59
CA LEU A 396 -25.92 2.63 -2.99
C LEU A 396 -25.90 3.75 -4.04
N LEU A 397 -25.16 3.56 -5.14
CA LEU A 397 -25.06 4.55 -6.21
C LEU A 397 -26.37 4.78 -6.99
N ARG A 398 -27.32 3.83 -6.92
CA ARG A 398 -28.64 3.92 -7.56
C ARG A 398 -29.72 4.51 -6.64
N ARG A 399 -29.38 4.84 -5.40
CA ARG A 399 -30.35 5.32 -4.41
C ARG A 399 -30.69 6.80 -4.63
N PRO A 400 -31.99 7.16 -4.76
CA PRO A 400 -32.41 8.55 -4.94
C PRO A 400 -32.47 9.34 -3.62
N ASP A 401 -32.52 8.67 -2.47
CA ASP A 401 -32.70 9.27 -1.15
C ASP A 401 -31.41 9.77 -0.49
N VAL A 402 -30.25 9.50 -1.09
CA VAL A 402 -28.93 9.97 -0.64
C VAL A 402 -28.25 10.79 -1.72
N LEU A 403 -27.51 11.83 -1.32
CA LEU A 403 -26.74 12.61 -2.28
C LEU A 403 -25.59 11.76 -2.81
N THR A 404 -25.67 11.39 -4.09
CA THR A 404 -24.54 10.81 -4.81
C THR A 404 -23.72 11.93 -5.46
N ALA A 405 -22.45 12.00 -5.09
CA ALA A 405 -21.47 12.92 -5.63
C ALA A 405 -20.35 12.14 -6.32
N GLY A 406 -19.66 12.77 -7.27
CA GLY A 406 -18.62 12.15 -8.09
C GLY A 406 -19.03 11.97 -9.54
N ARG A 407 -18.02 11.82 -10.38
CA ARG A 407 -18.18 11.79 -11.84
C ARG A 407 -18.27 10.34 -12.30
N GLY A 408 -19.48 9.80 -12.31
CA GLY A 408 -19.75 8.55 -13.04
C GLY A 408 -19.47 8.79 -14.53
N GLY A 409 -18.51 8.07 -15.10
CA GLY A 409 -18.06 8.25 -16.48
C GLY A 409 -17.34 9.59 -16.70
N LEU A 410 -16.02 9.63 -16.48
CA LEU A 410 -15.22 10.80 -16.84
C LEU A 410 -15.30 11.01 -18.36
N ALA A 411 -15.86 12.14 -18.80
CA ALA A 411 -15.70 12.59 -20.17
C ALA A 411 -14.19 12.70 -20.50
N LYS A 412 -13.81 12.22 -21.68
CA LYS A 412 -12.41 12.25 -22.11
C LYS A 412 -11.90 13.68 -22.20
N SER A 413 -10.64 13.84 -21.84
CA SER A 413 -9.91 15.09 -22.08
C SER A 413 -9.48 15.15 -23.55
N ALA A 414 -9.07 16.32 -24.02
CA ALA A 414 -8.51 16.46 -25.37
C ALA A 414 -7.21 17.25 -25.37
N VAL A 415 -6.40 17.01 -26.40
CA VAL A 415 -5.22 17.79 -26.72
C VAL A 415 -5.26 18.16 -28.19
N ILE A 416 -5.01 19.42 -28.51
CA ILE A 416 -4.79 19.89 -29.89
C ILE A 416 -3.28 20.08 -30.09
N VAL A 417 -2.75 19.53 -31.19
CA VAL A 417 -1.39 19.78 -31.67
C VAL A 417 -1.51 20.51 -33.01
N LEU A 418 -1.22 21.82 -33.00
CA LEU A 418 -1.23 22.68 -34.17
C LEU A 418 0.02 22.45 -35.05
N GLU A 419 -0.01 22.87 -36.31
CA GLU A 419 1.11 22.65 -37.23
C GLU A 419 2.42 23.36 -36.86
N ASP A 420 2.32 24.43 -36.07
CA ASP A 420 3.46 25.22 -35.59
C ASP A 420 3.96 24.76 -34.21
N ALA A 421 3.36 23.70 -33.66
CA ALA A 421 3.70 23.18 -32.34
C ALA A 421 5.15 22.67 -32.27
N ASP A 422 5.76 22.80 -31.09
CA ASP A 422 6.94 22.03 -30.74
C ASP A 422 6.53 20.56 -30.53
N LEU A 423 6.76 19.73 -31.56
CA LEU A 423 6.30 18.34 -31.58
C LEU A 423 7.03 17.47 -30.56
N ASP A 424 8.28 17.78 -30.25
CA ASP A 424 9.07 17.05 -29.25
C ASP A 424 8.55 17.34 -27.84
N LEU A 425 8.27 18.61 -27.57
CA LEU A 425 7.63 19.05 -26.33
C LEU A 425 6.24 18.43 -26.15
N ALA A 426 5.41 18.46 -27.20
CA ALA A 426 4.07 17.90 -27.18
C ALA A 426 4.10 16.39 -26.90
N ALA A 427 4.94 15.64 -27.62
CA ALA A 427 5.07 14.21 -27.43
C ALA A 427 5.63 13.83 -26.05
N GLU A 428 6.64 14.55 -25.55
CA GLU A 428 7.18 14.33 -24.20
C GLU A 428 6.13 14.57 -23.13
N SER A 429 5.39 15.67 -23.26
CA SER A 429 4.38 16.06 -22.28
C SER A 429 3.21 15.06 -22.22
N LEU A 430 2.84 14.48 -23.36
CA LEU A 430 1.81 13.44 -23.44
C LEU A 430 2.24 12.10 -22.84
N VAL A 431 3.51 11.72 -22.99
CA VAL A 431 4.00 10.41 -22.54
C VAL A 431 4.40 10.45 -21.06
N ARG A 432 5.25 11.39 -20.65
CA ARG A 432 5.81 11.46 -19.28
C ARG A 432 5.53 12.76 -18.54
N GLY A 433 4.91 13.72 -19.21
CA GLY A 433 4.64 15.03 -18.64
C GLY A 433 3.62 15.04 -17.49
N PRO A 434 3.45 16.20 -16.87
CA PRO A 434 2.50 16.41 -15.79
C PRO A 434 1.04 16.34 -16.24
N ARG A 435 0.77 16.36 -17.55
CA ARG A 435 -0.56 16.22 -18.20
C ARG A 435 -1.65 16.91 -17.39
N SER A 436 -1.41 18.18 -17.08
CA SER A 436 -2.21 18.95 -16.14
C SER A 436 -3.61 19.31 -16.67
N TRP A 437 -3.81 19.15 -17.97
CA TRP A 437 -5.12 19.16 -18.64
C TRP A 437 -5.84 17.81 -18.57
N ALA A 438 -5.17 16.71 -18.23
CA ALA A 438 -5.77 15.39 -18.30
C ALA A 438 -6.51 15.05 -17.00
N ARG A 439 -7.78 14.67 -17.13
CA ARG A 439 -8.62 14.21 -16.01
C ARG A 439 -8.31 12.78 -15.56
N SER A 440 -7.58 12.04 -16.38
CA SER A 440 -7.15 10.67 -16.15
C SER A 440 -5.75 10.49 -16.72
N ARG A 441 -4.94 9.65 -16.08
CA ARG A 441 -3.61 9.32 -16.55
C ARG A 441 -3.60 8.11 -17.50
N SER A 442 -4.72 7.44 -17.69
CA SER A 442 -4.84 6.44 -18.75
C SER A 442 -4.83 7.13 -20.12
N PHE A 443 -3.94 6.70 -21.01
CA PHE A 443 -3.73 7.35 -22.31
C PHE A 443 -5.01 7.38 -23.17
N SER A 444 -5.86 6.34 -23.09
CA SER A 444 -7.12 6.26 -23.86
C SER A 444 -8.18 7.30 -23.47
N GLU A 445 -7.99 7.99 -22.36
CA GLU A 445 -8.90 9.00 -21.84
C GLU A 445 -8.51 10.42 -22.27
N THR A 446 -7.51 10.55 -23.16
CA THR A 446 -7.14 11.81 -23.81
C THR A 446 -7.19 11.63 -25.33
N LEU A 447 -8.05 12.39 -26.00
CA LEU A 447 -8.14 12.44 -27.46
C LEU A 447 -7.08 13.39 -28.02
N LEU A 448 -6.30 12.95 -29.00
CA LEU A 448 -5.22 13.75 -29.60
C LEU A 448 -5.67 14.27 -30.97
N PHE A 449 -6.16 15.50 -31.03
CA PHE A 449 -6.45 16.19 -32.27
C PHE A 449 -5.15 16.76 -32.84
N VAL A 450 -4.75 16.31 -34.02
CA VAL A 450 -3.46 16.70 -34.61
C VAL A 450 -3.69 17.26 -36.01
N SER A 451 -3.16 18.47 -36.26
CA SER A 451 -3.22 19.10 -37.58
C SER A 451 -2.59 18.17 -38.62
N GLU A 452 -3.22 17.99 -39.78
CA GLU A 452 -2.70 17.09 -40.84
C GLU A 452 -1.26 17.41 -41.20
N ARG A 453 -0.87 18.70 -41.18
CA ARG A 453 0.49 19.16 -41.48
C ARG A 453 1.52 18.72 -40.43
N ALA A 454 1.13 18.59 -39.16
CA ALA A 454 2.02 18.12 -38.08
C ALA A 454 1.97 16.59 -37.88
N ARG A 455 0.92 15.91 -38.37
CA ARG A 455 0.59 14.51 -38.04
C ARG A 455 1.76 13.55 -38.21
N THR A 456 2.39 13.52 -39.38
CA THR A 456 3.49 12.58 -39.66
C THR A 456 4.67 12.80 -38.72
N GLY A 457 5.10 14.05 -38.54
CA GLY A 457 6.22 14.41 -37.67
C GLY A 457 5.93 14.15 -36.19
N PHE A 458 4.68 14.38 -35.77
CA PHE A 458 4.23 14.16 -34.40
C PHE A 458 4.15 12.66 -34.07
N ILE A 459 3.57 11.85 -34.95
CA ILE A 459 3.46 10.40 -34.74
C ILE A 459 4.84 9.75 -34.66
N ALA A 460 5.80 10.19 -35.48
CA ALA A 460 7.17 9.68 -35.41
C ALA A 460 7.77 9.89 -34.01
N ARG A 461 7.67 11.10 -33.46
CA ARG A 461 8.16 11.46 -32.12
C ARG A 461 7.40 10.77 -31.00
N LEU A 462 6.07 10.70 -31.12
CA LEU A 462 5.24 9.99 -30.17
C LEU A 462 5.60 8.51 -30.14
N ARG A 463 5.82 7.88 -31.30
CA ARG A 463 6.23 6.47 -31.40
C ARG A 463 7.56 6.22 -30.73
N GLU A 464 8.55 7.07 -30.97
CA GLU A 464 9.87 6.99 -30.35
C GLU A 464 9.75 7.01 -28.82
N LYS A 465 9.03 7.98 -28.27
CA LYS A 465 8.87 8.12 -26.82
C LYS A 465 8.06 6.98 -26.21
N VAL A 466 6.93 6.61 -26.82
CA VAL A 466 6.06 5.52 -26.32
C VAL A 466 6.78 4.17 -26.35
N ALA A 467 7.66 3.93 -27.33
CA ALA A 467 8.45 2.70 -27.41
C ALA A 467 9.46 2.55 -26.25
N THR A 468 9.83 3.64 -25.59
CA THR A 468 10.74 3.63 -24.42
C THR A 468 10.05 3.42 -23.09
N LEU A 469 8.71 3.35 -23.05
CA LEU A 469 7.98 3.17 -21.79
C LEU A 469 8.31 1.83 -21.15
N ALA A 470 8.70 1.86 -19.88
CA ALA A 470 8.89 0.64 -19.10
C ALA A 470 7.53 -0.02 -18.79
N VAL A 471 7.30 -1.21 -19.37
CA VAL A 471 6.07 -1.98 -19.19
C VAL A 471 6.34 -3.13 -18.23
N GLY A 472 5.55 -3.28 -17.18
CA GLY A 472 5.78 -4.37 -16.24
C GLY A 472 4.96 -4.31 -14.96
N ASN A 473 5.61 -4.72 -13.87
CA ASN A 473 4.98 -4.89 -12.57
C ASN A 473 4.62 -3.51 -12.00
N PRO A 474 3.35 -3.24 -11.68
CA PRO A 474 2.94 -1.94 -11.15
C PRO A 474 3.59 -1.59 -9.80
N LEU A 475 4.19 -2.55 -9.09
CA LEU A 475 4.93 -2.31 -7.84
C LEU A 475 6.41 -2.00 -8.03
N ASP A 476 6.94 -2.18 -9.24
CA ASP A 476 8.27 -1.69 -9.58
C ASP A 476 8.20 -0.17 -9.80
N ILE A 477 9.13 0.56 -9.19
CA ILE A 477 9.16 2.02 -9.25
C ILE A 477 9.52 2.53 -10.65
N GLU A 478 10.25 1.72 -11.42
CA GLU A 478 10.64 2.04 -12.80
C GLU A 478 9.52 1.76 -13.81
N THR A 479 8.47 1.03 -13.43
CA THR A 479 7.34 0.76 -14.33
C THR A 479 6.57 2.04 -14.62
N GLU A 480 6.32 2.29 -15.90
CA GLU A 480 5.53 3.42 -16.39
C GLU A 480 4.17 2.98 -16.96
N VAL A 481 4.06 1.71 -17.36
CA VAL A 481 2.80 1.11 -17.83
C VAL A 481 2.60 -0.23 -17.13
N GLY A 482 1.57 -0.27 -16.29
CA GLY A 482 1.20 -1.46 -15.51
C GLY A 482 0.14 -2.32 -16.21
N SER A 483 -0.44 -3.25 -15.44
CA SER A 483 -1.48 -4.15 -15.92
C SER A 483 -2.86 -3.48 -15.96
N LEU A 484 -3.70 -3.94 -16.88
CA LEU A 484 -5.14 -3.71 -16.85
C LEU A 484 -5.80 -4.46 -15.68
N PRO A 485 -7.01 -4.06 -15.25
CA PRO A 485 -7.66 -4.64 -14.08
C PRO A 485 -8.02 -6.13 -14.22
N SER A 486 -8.20 -6.63 -15.44
CA SER A 486 -8.51 -8.05 -15.67
C SER A 486 -8.22 -8.48 -17.11
N LYS A 487 -8.12 -9.81 -17.32
CA LYS A 487 -8.03 -10.39 -18.67
C LYS A 487 -9.27 -10.09 -19.52
N ARG A 488 -10.45 -9.98 -18.90
CA ARG A 488 -11.68 -9.54 -19.58
C ARG A 488 -11.52 -8.12 -20.13
N HIS A 489 -10.96 -7.21 -19.32
CA HIS A 489 -10.73 -5.83 -19.73
C HIS A 489 -9.66 -5.73 -20.82
N LEU A 490 -8.61 -6.56 -20.76
CA LEU A 490 -7.63 -6.69 -21.85
C LEU A 490 -8.28 -7.18 -23.15
N ALA A 491 -9.11 -8.23 -23.08
CA ALA A 491 -9.82 -8.74 -24.25
C ALA A 491 -10.73 -7.67 -24.86
N GLU A 492 -11.46 -6.93 -24.03
CA GLU A 492 -12.28 -5.79 -24.48
C GLU A 492 -11.43 -4.71 -25.16
N ALA A 493 -10.25 -4.38 -24.60
CA ALA A 493 -9.36 -3.39 -25.20
C ALA A 493 -8.84 -3.85 -26.57
N LEU A 494 -8.43 -5.11 -26.70
CA LEU A 494 -7.98 -5.69 -27.97
C LEU A 494 -9.11 -5.71 -29.01
N THR A 495 -10.33 -6.08 -28.60
CA THR A 495 -11.51 -6.03 -29.48
C THR A 495 -11.77 -4.61 -29.98
N ARG A 496 -11.79 -3.60 -29.09
CA ARG A 496 -12.01 -2.20 -29.48
C ARG A 496 -10.91 -1.66 -30.39
N ILE A 497 -9.65 -2.07 -30.19
CA ILE A 497 -8.55 -1.74 -31.10
C ILE A 497 -8.82 -2.33 -32.49
N GLN A 498 -9.25 -3.59 -32.56
CA GLN A 498 -9.53 -4.24 -33.85
C GLN A 498 -10.76 -3.63 -34.55
N GLU A 499 -11.82 -3.29 -33.81
CA GLU A 499 -12.98 -2.56 -34.32
C GLU A 499 -12.56 -1.21 -34.93
N ALA A 500 -11.73 -0.45 -34.23
CA ALA A 500 -11.21 0.82 -34.73
C ALA A 500 -10.40 0.64 -36.03
N ARG A 501 -9.56 -0.41 -36.10
CA ARG A 501 -8.81 -0.73 -37.32
C ARG A 501 -9.72 -1.07 -38.49
N ASN A 502 -10.75 -1.87 -38.26
CA ASN A 502 -11.74 -2.21 -39.28
C ASN A 502 -12.51 -0.96 -39.75
N ALA A 503 -12.69 0.03 -38.87
CA ALA A 503 -13.29 1.32 -39.16
C ALA A 503 -12.32 2.36 -39.76
N GLY A 504 -11.10 1.96 -40.14
CA GLY A 504 -10.12 2.81 -40.84
C GLY A 504 -8.99 3.38 -39.98
N ALA A 505 -8.92 3.07 -38.68
CA ALA A 505 -7.77 3.48 -37.87
C ALA A 505 -6.50 2.71 -38.25
N GLU A 506 -5.38 3.41 -38.28
CA GLU A 506 -4.07 2.84 -38.56
C GLU A 506 -3.32 2.50 -37.26
N LEU A 507 -2.89 1.26 -37.09
CA LEU A 507 -2.07 0.83 -35.96
C LEU A 507 -0.61 1.24 -36.19
N ARG A 508 -0.11 2.22 -35.43
CA ARG A 508 1.28 2.73 -35.54
C ARG A 508 2.25 2.06 -34.58
N LEU A 509 1.75 1.55 -33.46
CA LEU A 509 2.52 0.86 -32.42
C LEU A 509 1.59 0.01 -31.55
N GLY A 510 2.10 -1.09 -31.00
CA GLY A 510 1.38 -1.88 -29.99
C GLY A 510 0.28 -2.77 -30.56
N GLY A 511 -0.92 -2.69 -30.00
CA GLY A 511 -2.11 -3.44 -30.43
C GLY A 511 -2.12 -4.92 -30.03
N ARG A 512 -1.31 -5.30 -29.03
CA ARG A 512 -1.17 -6.69 -28.59
C ARG A 512 -0.83 -6.78 -27.11
N GLU A 513 -1.11 -7.95 -26.54
CA GLU A 513 -0.72 -8.31 -25.19
C GLU A 513 0.82 -8.43 -25.05
N LEU A 514 1.33 -8.21 -23.85
CA LEU A 514 2.69 -8.60 -23.48
C LEU A 514 2.73 -10.11 -23.16
N GLU A 515 3.16 -10.90 -24.14
CA GLU A 515 3.33 -12.35 -24.00
C GLU A 515 4.46 -12.73 -23.03
N ASN A 516 4.35 -13.91 -22.41
CA ASN A 516 5.37 -14.51 -21.53
C ASN A 516 5.76 -13.70 -20.30
N TYR A 517 4.96 -12.70 -19.94
CA TYR A 517 5.11 -12.04 -18.64
C TYR A 517 4.75 -13.05 -17.54
N ARG A 518 5.64 -13.24 -16.55
CA ARG A 518 5.42 -14.19 -15.44
C ARG A 518 4.03 -13.94 -14.84
N GLY A 519 3.21 -14.97 -14.65
CA GLY A 519 1.91 -14.86 -14.00
C GLY A 519 0.68 -14.65 -14.90
N ARG A 520 -0.45 -14.29 -14.28
CA ARG A 520 -1.77 -14.10 -14.94
C ARG A 520 -2.02 -12.66 -15.42
N ALA A 521 -0.99 -11.84 -15.60
CA ALA A 521 -1.11 -10.39 -15.82
C ALA A 521 -1.87 -10.04 -17.09
N ALA A 522 -2.76 -9.04 -17.02
CA ALA A 522 -3.48 -8.52 -18.18
C ALA A 522 -2.78 -7.26 -18.73
N ILE A 523 -1.62 -7.41 -19.38
CA ILE A 523 -0.79 -6.26 -19.80
C ILE A 523 -0.98 -6.00 -21.30
N LEU A 524 -1.54 -4.85 -21.64
CA LEU A 524 -1.61 -4.34 -23.01
C LEU A 524 -0.33 -3.54 -23.31
N LYS A 525 0.37 -3.84 -24.42
CA LYS A 525 1.49 -3.01 -24.84
C LYS A 525 1.01 -1.59 -25.17
N PRO A 526 1.78 -0.54 -24.84
CA PRO A 526 1.48 0.82 -25.24
C PRO A 526 1.18 0.89 -26.73
N THR A 527 0.03 1.47 -27.07
CA THR A 527 -0.56 1.39 -28.41
C THR A 527 -0.80 2.78 -28.96
N ILE A 528 -0.52 2.99 -30.24
CA ILE A 528 -0.86 4.23 -30.95
C ILE A 528 -1.79 3.87 -32.09
N LEU A 529 -3.01 4.40 -32.03
CA LEU A 529 -3.98 4.37 -33.12
C LEU A 529 -4.05 5.76 -33.76
N ASP A 530 -3.86 5.77 -35.06
CA ASP A 530 -3.86 6.96 -35.91
C ASP A 530 -5.05 6.90 -36.88
N CYS A 531 -5.41 8.02 -37.52
CA CYS A 531 -6.64 8.13 -38.31
C CYS A 531 -7.91 7.71 -37.55
N CYS A 532 -7.96 7.97 -36.25
CA CYS A 532 -9.19 7.77 -35.49
C CYS A 532 -10.23 8.81 -35.90
N ASN A 533 -11.53 8.48 -35.75
CA ASN A 533 -12.62 9.43 -35.91
C ASN A 533 -13.58 9.38 -34.71
N THR A 534 -14.43 10.40 -34.59
CA THR A 534 -15.33 10.58 -33.43
C THR A 534 -16.44 9.54 -33.32
N GLU A 535 -16.72 8.77 -34.38
CA GLU A 535 -17.74 7.72 -34.37
C GLU A 535 -17.23 6.39 -33.80
N MET A 536 -15.91 6.18 -33.83
CA MET A 536 -15.29 4.97 -33.31
C MET A 536 -15.61 4.78 -31.83
N ARG A 537 -16.03 3.57 -31.47
CA ARG A 537 -16.41 3.22 -30.11
C ARG A 537 -15.28 3.47 -29.11
N ILE A 538 -14.03 3.16 -29.48
CA ILE A 538 -12.85 3.43 -28.65
C ILE A 538 -12.61 4.93 -28.43
N VAL A 539 -13.12 5.81 -29.29
CA VAL A 539 -13.05 7.28 -29.12
C VAL A 539 -14.17 7.75 -28.21
N ARG A 540 -15.42 7.30 -28.43
CA ARG A 540 -16.60 7.72 -27.66
C ARG A 540 -16.65 7.17 -26.24
N GLU A 541 -16.31 5.90 -26.05
CA GLU A 541 -16.39 5.22 -24.76
C GLU A 541 -15.03 5.22 -24.06
N SER A 542 -15.05 5.40 -22.74
CA SER A 542 -13.88 5.21 -21.89
C SER A 542 -13.45 3.74 -21.86
N LEU A 543 -12.13 3.54 -21.80
CA LEU A 543 -11.51 2.21 -21.78
C LEU A 543 -10.38 2.11 -20.76
N TYR A 544 -9.80 3.23 -20.30
CA TYR A 544 -8.73 3.29 -19.29
C TYR A 544 -7.54 2.37 -19.56
N CYS A 545 -7.04 2.37 -20.79
CA CYS A 545 -5.94 1.53 -21.24
C CYS A 545 -4.79 2.36 -21.85
N PRO A 546 -3.60 1.77 -22.06
CA PRO A 546 -2.44 2.50 -22.60
C PRO A 546 -2.53 2.67 -24.13
N VAL A 547 -3.61 3.27 -24.64
CA VAL A 547 -3.84 3.51 -26.06
C VAL A 547 -3.89 5.02 -26.33
N PHE A 548 -3.03 5.54 -27.19
CA PHE A 548 -3.11 6.89 -27.72
C PHE A 548 -4.03 6.92 -28.94
N LEU A 549 -4.98 7.86 -28.96
CA LEU A 549 -6.00 8.00 -29.99
C LEU A 549 -5.75 9.30 -30.77
N VAL A 550 -5.19 9.20 -31.98
CA VAL A 550 -4.86 10.35 -32.83
C VAL A 550 -5.96 10.57 -33.86
N ILE A 551 -6.57 11.76 -33.82
CA ILE A 551 -7.65 12.21 -34.69
C ILE A 551 -7.10 13.36 -35.56
N PRO A 552 -6.96 13.18 -36.88
CA PRO A 552 -6.53 14.27 -37.75
C PRO A 552 -7.61 15.35 -37.88
N PHE A 553 -7.19 16.58 -38.11
CA PHE A 553 -8.06 17.68 -38.56
C PHE A 553 -7.31 18.57 -39.56
N LYS A 554 -8.07 19.25 -40.43
CA LYS A 554 -7.51 20.17 -41.43
C LYS A 554 -7.66 21.62 -41.03
N GLU A 555 -8.85 21.98 -40.58
CA GLU A 555 -9.24 23.35 -40.25
C GLU A 555 -9.58 23.48 -38.77
N ASP A 556 -9.35 24.65 -38.19
CA ASP A 556 -9.59 24.90 -36.77
C ASP A 556 -11.07 24.77 -36.41
N GLU A 557 -11.97 25.24 -37.29
CA GLU A 557 -13.42 25.17 -37.09
C GLU A 557 -13.92 23.72 -36.95
N GLU A 558 -13.26 22.78 -37.63
CA GLU A 558 -13.57 21.36 -37.59
C GLU A 558 -13.30 20.78 -36.19
N VAL A 559 -12.11 21.05 -35.63
CA VAL A 559 -11.74 20.57 -34.29
C VAL A 559 -12.54 21.28 -33.21
N GLU A 560 -12.83 22.58 -33.36
CA GLU A 560 -13.68 23.33 -32.45
C GLU A 560 -15.10 22.72 -32.35
N LEU A 561 -15.72 22.36 -33.48
CA LEU A 561 -17.03 21.69 -33.52
C LEU A 561 -16.98 20.33 -32.82
N LYS A 562 -15.98 19.50 -33.13
CA LYS A 562 -15.81 18.17 -32.54
C LYS A 562 -15.62 18.25 -31.02
N LEU A 563 -14.84 19.22 -30.54
CA LEU A 563 -14.60 19.41 -29.11
C LEU A 563 -15.83 19.94 -28.36
N ARG A 564 -16.58 20.87 -28.95
CA ARG A 564 -17.86 21.32 -28.37
C ARG A 564 -18.86 20.18 -28.18
N ALA A 565 -18.87 19.21 -29.11
CA ALA A 565 -19.74 18.04 -29.03
C ALA A 565 -19.40 17.09 -27.86
N ILE A 566 -18.18 17.15 -27.31
CA ILE A 566 -17.81 16.38 -26.11
C ILE A 566 -18.50 16.95 -24.85
N GLY A 567 -18.81 18.25 -24.86
CA GLY A 567 -19.62 18.92 -23.85
C GLY A 567 -18.83 19.88 -22.94
N PRO A 568 -19.56 20.64 -22.10
CA PRO A 568 -19.02 21.80 -21.37
C PRO A 568 -18.00 21.47 -20.28
N ASN A 569 -17.87 20.19 -19.89
CA ASN A 569 -16.93 19.73 -18.87
C ASN A 569 -15.56 19.32 -19.45
N LEU A 570 -15.31 19.60 -20.74
CA LEU A 570 -14.07 19.28 -21.43
C LEU A 570 -12.87 19.95 -20.75
N SER A 571 -11.81 19.17 -20.58
CA SER A 571 -10.48 19.67 -20.20
C SER A 571 -9.55 19.53 -21.40
N LEU A 572 -8.92 20.64 -21.78
CA LEU A 572 -8.22 20.81 -23.06
C LEU A 572 -6.75 21.18 -22.85
N GLY A 573 -5.85 20.55 -23.61
CA GLY A 573 -4.49 21.02 -23.84
C GLY A 573 -4.34 21.55 -25.26
N ILE A 574 -3.56 22.60 -25.48
CA ILE A 574 -3.19 23.08 -26.83
C ILE A 574 -1.67 23.23 -26.91
N PHE A 575 -1.07 22.65 -27.95
CA PHE A 575 0.32 22.86 -28.32
C PHE A 575 0.40 23.64 -29.64
N GLY A 576 1.17 24.71 -29.64
CA GLY A 576 1.32 25.65 -30.77
C GLY A 576 2.20 26.84 -30.41
N ARG A 577 2.52 27.72 -31.36
CA ARG A 577 3.34 28.92 -31.13
C ARG A 577 2.57 30.22 -31.35
N ASP A 578 1.62 30.25 -32.29
CA ASP A 578 0.76 31.39 -32.56
C ASP A 578 -0.27 31.56 -31.43
N LEU A 579 0.04 32.46 -30.50
CA LEU A 579 -0.83 32.78 -29.37
C LEU A 579 -2.21 33.28 -29.83
N THR A 580 -2.28 34.10 -30.88
CA THR A 580 -3.55 34.67 -31.36
C THR A 580 -4.49 33.56 -31.82
N ARG A 581 -3.96 32.62 -32.62
CA ARG A 581 -4.72 31.43 -33.05
C ARG A 581 -5.09 30.55 -31.86
N ILE A 582 -4.16 30.26 -30.96
CA ILE A 582 -4.42 29.42 -29.78
C ILE A 582 -5.55 30.01 -28.92
N TRP A 583 -5.53 31.32 -28.66
CA TRP A 583 -6.58 32.00 -27.90
C TRP A 583 -7.94 31.90 -28.59
N ARG A 584 -7.98 32.07 -29.92
CA ARG A 584 -9.21 31.92 -30.71
C ARG A 584 -9.79 30.51 -30.61
N VAL A 585 -8.97 29.49 -30.89
CA VAL A 585 -9.36 28.08 -30.81
C VAL A 585 -9.82 27.73 -29.40
N ALA A 586 -9.04 28.09 -28.37
CA ALA A 586 -9.40 27.84 -26.98
C ALA A 586 -10.79 28.39 -26.61
N ARG A 587 -11.08 29.64 -26.97
CA ARG A 587 -12.39 30.26 -26.68
C ARG A 587 -13.54 29.57 -27.42
N ASN A 588 -13.31 29.18 -28.67
CA ASN A 588 -14.35 28.57 -29.49
C ASN A 588 -14.69 27.14 -29.05
N THR A 589 -13.76 26.39 -28.45
CA THR A 589 -14.03 25.02 -27.98
C THR A 589 -14.99 24.94 -26.78
N GLN A 590 -15.20 26.04 -26.05
CA GLN A 590 -15.98 26.08 -24.81
C GLN A 590 -15.51 25.07 -23.73
N ALA A 591 -14.22 24.70 -23.75
CA ALA A 591 -13.64 23.85 -22.72
C ALA A 591 -13.69 24.55 -21.35
N ALA A 592 -14.05 23.81 -20.30
CA ALA A 592 -14.06 24.33 -18.93
C ALA A 592 -12.66 24.76 -18.48
N ILE A 593 -11.64 24.00 -18.89
CA ILE A 593 -10.23 24.30 -18.62
C ILE A 593 -9.46 24.13 -19.92
N CYS A 594 -8.61 25.11 -20.25
CA CYS A 594 -7.67 25.02 -21.38
C CYS A 594 -6.25 25.38 -20.90
N ARG A 595 -5.28 24.51 -21.19
CA ARG A 595 -3.86 24.73 -20.88
C ARG A 595 -3.03 24.76 -22.14
N VAL A 596 -2.18 25.77 -22.27
CA VAL A 596 -1.35 25.99 -23.47
C VAL A 596 0.10 25.66 -23.16
N ASN A 597 0.71 24.76 -23.94
CA ASN A 597 2.13 24.37 -23.84
C ASN A 597 2.59 23.97 -22.41
N ASP A 598 1.70 23.51 -21.53
CA ASP A 598 2.01 23.23 -20.12
C ASP A 598 2.74 21.89 -19.93
N ALA A 599 4.00 21.84 -20.35
CA ALA A 599 4.80 20.62 -20.32
C ALA A 599 5.64 20.41 -19.04
N ARG A 600 5.78 21.43 -18.21
CA ARG A 600 6.69 21.41 -17.04
C ARG A 600 6.03 21.73 -15.70
N LYS A 601 4.70 21.78 -15.64
CA LYS A 601 3.96 22.11 -14.41
C LYS A 601 4.36 23.49 -13.89
N THR A 602 4.66 24.41 -14.83
CA THR A 602 5.13 25.78 -14.56
C THR A 602 4.08 26.62 -13.85
N ILE A 603 2.81 26.21 -13.94
CA ILE A 603 1.71 26.73 -13.14
C ILE A 603 1.58 25.81 -11.91
N SER A 604 1.98 26.30 -10.74
CA SER A 604 1.94 25.53 -9.49
C SER A 604 0.52 25.07 -9.14
N THR A 605 0.38 23.92 -8.48
CA THR A 605 -0.90 23.37 -7.98
C THR A 605 -1.67 24.31 -7.05
N VAL A 606 -1.00 25.30 -6.44
CA VAL A 606 -1.65 26.35 -5.62
C VAL A 606 -2.39 27.39 -6.48
N LYS A 607 -2.06 27.51 -7.78
CA LYS A 607 -2.73 28.40 -8.74
C LYS A 607 -3.84 27.73 -9.55
N ASP A 608 -4.00 26.41 -9.42
CA ASP A 608 -5.13 25.66 -10.03
C ASP A 608 -6.48 26.01 -9.36
N ASP A 609 -6.45 26.66 -8.19
CA ASP A 609 -7.63 27.09 -7.40
C ASP A 609 -8.65 27.97 -8.15
N TRP A 610 -8.23 28.69 -9.19
CA TRP A 610 -9.12 29.57 -9.97
C TRP A 610 -9.74 28.88 -11.21
N LEU A 611 -9.19 27.74 -11.66
CA LEU A 611 -9.63 27.04 -12.89
C LEU A 611 -10.68 25.96 -12.62
N GLU A 612 -10.74 25.39 -11.41
CA GLU A 612 -11.73 24.37 -11.03
C GLU A 612 -13.08 24.95 -10.55
N GLY A 613 -13.18 26.29 -10.48
CA GLY A 613 -14.18 27.06 -9.71
C GLY A 613 -15.63 26.64 -9.93
N HIS A 614 -16.04 26.35 -11.16
CA HIS A 614 -17.43 26.01 -11.45
C HIS A 614 -17.83 24.64 -10.87
N SER A 615 -16.96 23.63 -10.88
CA SER A 615 -17.33 22.28 -10.39
C SER A 615 -17.13 22.10 -8.89
N ARG A 616 -16.17 22.81 -8.29
CA ARG A 616 -15.91 22.74 -6.85
C ARG A 616 -16.95 23.52 -6.05
N GLU A 617 -17.28 24.72 -6.48
CA GLU A 617 -18.32 25.53 -5.81
C GLU A 617 -19.69 24.86 -5.95
N GLU A 618 -20.00 24.28 -7.11
CA GLU A 618 -21.20 23.47 -7.31
C GLU A 618 -21.23 22.27 -6.36
N LEU A 619 -20.12 21.53 -6.22
CA LEU A 619 -20.04 20.43 -5.25
C LEU A 619 -20.28 20.93 -3.82
N LEU A 620 -19.62 22.00 -3.40
CA LEU A 620 -19.80 22.57 -2.05
C LEU A 620 -21.26 23.01 -1.81
N ASN A 621 -21.90 23.61 -2.81
CA ASN A 621 -23.32 24.00 -2.74
C ASN A 621 -24.24 22.78 -2.66
N ARG A 622 -23.89 21.66 -3.30
CA ARG A 622 -24.65 20.40 -3.18
C ARG A 622 -24.45 19.71 -1.83
N LEU A 623 -23.30 19.89 -1.19
CA LEU A 623 -22.96 19.28 0.11
C LEU A 623 -23.62 19.98 1.32
N CYS A 624 -24.24 21.14 1.10
CA CYS A 624 -24.95 21.89 2.13
C CYS A 624 -26.35 22.30 1.70
N ARG A 625 -27.28 22.38 2.67
CA ARG A 625 -28.53 23.11 2.53
C ARG A 625 -28.33 24.51 3.11
N THR A 626 -28.69 25.54 2.36
CA THR A 626 -28.64 26.92 2.88
C THR A 626 -29.96 27.22 3.57
N ARG A 627 -29.90 27.42 4.88
CA ARG A 627 -31.04 27.88 5.67
C ARG A 627 -30.89 29.38 5.88
N ARG A 628 -31.99 30.11 5.61
CA ARG A 628 -32.09 31.54 5.89
C ARG A 628 -33.00 31.71 7.09
N ILE A 629 -32.49 32.33 8.14
CA ILE A 629 -33.30 32.65 9.32
C ILE A 629 -33.28 34.17 9.47
N LEU A 630 -34.48 34.74 9.51
CA LEU A 630 -34.73 36.17 9.64
C LEU A 630 -35.45 36.40 10.96
N ALA A 631 -35.01 37.39 11.71
CA ALA A 631 -35.58 37.77 12.99
C ALA A 631 -35.86 39.27 12.99
N SER A 632 -37.11 39.65 13.28
CA SER A 632 -37.55 41.04 13.46
C SER A 632 -37.73 41.35 14.95
N GLY A 633 -37.21 42.49 15.39
CA GLY A 633 -37.08 42.88 16.79
C GLY A 633 -38.38 43.17 17.55
N ASP A 634 -39.53 43.24 16.88
CA ASP A 634 -40.82 43.41 17.56
C ASP A 634 -41.19 42.13 18.34
N GLY A 635 -40.75 42.05 19.59
CA GLY A 635 -41.07 40.96 20.54
C GLY A 635 -39.89 40.10 21.00
N LEU A 636 -38.69 40.29 20.46
CA LEU A 636 -37.49 39.56 20.88
C LEU A 636 -36.87 40.22 22.13
N ARG A 637 -37.13 39.68 23.32
CA ARG A 637 -36.46 40.13 24.56
C ARG A 637 -35.09 39.45 24.70
N PRO A 638 -33.99 40.18 24.95
CA PRO A 638 -32.74 39.54 25.34
C PRO A 638 -32.95 38.81 26.68
N ILE A 639 -32.55 37.53 26.74
CA ILE A 639 -32.46 36.81 28.02
C ILE A 639 -31.32 37.49 28.79
N SER A 640 -31.66 38.19 29.88
CA SER A 640 -30.64 38.77 30.77
C SER A 640 -29.82 37.62 31.37
N PRO A 641 -28.48 37.72 31.41
CA PRO A 641 -27.66 36.71 32.06
C PRO A 641 -28.02 36.70 33.56
N THR A 642 -28.35 35.53 34.08
CA THR A 642 -28.52 35.28 35.53
C THR A 642 -27.21 34.84 36.14
#